data_AF-A0A8T0M4S1-F1
#
_entry.id   AF-A0A8T0M4S1-F1
#
_cell.length_a   1.000
_cell.length_b   1.000
_cell.length_c   1.000
_cell.angle_alpha   90.00
_cell.angle_beta   90.00
_cell.angle_gamma   90.00
#
_symmetry.space_group_name_H-M   'P 1'
#
loop_
_entity.id
_entity.type
_entity.pdbx_description
1 polymer ?
#
loop_
_entity_poly.entity_id
_entity_poly.type
_entity_poly.pdbx_seq_one_letter_code
_entity_poly.pdbx_strand_id
1 'polypeptide(L)'
;MDVSIGSPDLRLFQPVVPAELNSALTDLVGTVGNFSKFPDNLQRALLWSAGWVRTNPDTGSSASGSNSSDDYVQVYVLCGRTMSDVFQRPSAFDDSSQCGLKSCKPNVITYTNSTCDPSYVETNKALCALSLEASLELKDGPLWSQDGQIDANFDPQIFQYNDTTSDNTNIYMLTQKSSWGMTDDVCPNAAEFIAPCRQVSASDVDEDAQERTWCEPEIELGLKMWLDEEYTAVAGGGDSSSSSSKVSVAVVIVLGTLLALFIVATAVLWFMLRRAKSWAKDGIHENDQNTFFVHAQGGGAQLDRLVNIPGQYASNNGPAILLENIAQIEAANEGFRQRSPELAAFCDDQELMLKRIAFAGIIYRKQMSNGPNGEVWRGEYEGQQVAIKCTIATTAANTAASSSNRGDIVAAMGNKELKALENFTKEIRMAAFLDHPNIVHFIGLSWRTLPDLCMVSEYAPLGDLAHFLARSESRGLTWKDEKLPIAADISNALVYLHSLSPMVLHRDLKSLNILLTEDLQAKLSDFGLSREKIFDETMTSGVGTLLWTAPEVLRGERYCEKADIYSFGVVLSELDTCLPPYSFSQGRKNKTKGDMDWIPLIASGQASPPFRPDCPPGLRTLADQCLDHDPNKRPPAMQIVYILRSKILPTL
;
A
#
# COMPACT_ATOMS: atom_id res chain seq x y z
N MET A 1 -50.78 38.06 -3.72
CA MET A 1 -51.55 36.83 -3.42
C MET A 1 -50.57 35.71 -3.61
N ASP A 2 -49.77 35.52 -2.56
CA ASP A 2 -48.60 34.69 -2.60
C ASP A 2 -49.05 33.28 -2.21
N VAL A 3 -48.88 32.34 -3.14
CA VAL A 3 -49.24 30.95 -2.92
C VAL A 3 -48.00 30.24 -2.41
N SER A 4 -47.89 30.13 -1.09
CA SER A 4 -46.84 29.36 -0.43
C SER A 4 -46.97 27.88 -0.82
N ILE A 5 -46.12 27.43 -1.75
CA ILE A 5 -45.85 26.01 -1.94
C ILE A 5 -45.00 25.58 -0.75
N GLY A 6 -45.58 24.80 0.16
CA GLY A 6 -44.88 24.34 1.35
C GLY A 6 -43.76 23.37 1.00
N SER A 7 -42.55 23.65 1.46
CA SER A 7 -41.47 22.66 1.51
C SER A 7 -41.91 21.47 2.37
N PRO A 8 -41.59 20.22 2.00
CA PRO A 8 -41.69 19.10 2.94
C PRO A 8 -40.75 19.33 4.14
N ASP A 9 -41.11 18.79 5.31
CA ASP A 9 -40.42 19.07 6.57
C ASP A 9 -38.95 18.58 6.57
N LEU A 10 -38.02 19.54 6.51
CA LEU A 10 -36.59 19.36 6.81
C LEU A 10 -36.34 19.21 8.33
N ARG A 11 -37.14 18.37 9.00
CA ARG A 11 -37.07 18.06 10.45
C ARG A 11 -36.73 16.59 10.71
N LEU A 12 -36.08 15.94 9.74
CA LEU A 12 -35.66 14.55 9.73
C LEU A 12 -34.19 14.54 9.24
N PHE A 13 -33.17 14.10 9.99
CA PHE A 13 -33.13 13.64 11.39
C PHE A 13 -31.86 14.19 12.05
N GLN A 14 -31.97 14.82 13.23
CA GLN A 14 -30.79 14.95 14.10
C GLN A 14 -30.40 13.54 14.60
N PRO A 15 -29.09 13.23 14.76
CA PRO A 15 -28.69 11.97 15.38
C PRO A 15 -29.23 11.88 16.81
N VAL A 16 -29.73 10.71 17.20
CA VAL A 16 -30.13 10.47 18.60
C VAL A 16 -28.84 10.42 19.42
N VAL A 17 -28.64 11.39 20.30
CA VAL A 17 -27.50 11.36 21.22
C VAL A 17 -27.73 10.21 22.22
N PRO A 18 -26.83 9.22 22.30
CA PRO A 18 -26.99 8.09 23.20
C PRO A 18 -26.78 8.49 24.67
N ALA A 19 -27.26 7.66 25.59
CA ALA A 19 -27.14 7.90 27.04
C ALA A 19 -25.68 7.89 27.55
N GLU A 20 -24.84 7.03 26.96
CA GLU A 20 -23.44 6.80 27.33
C GLU A 20 -22.57 6.77 26.05
N LEU A 21 -21.30 6.36 26.13
CA LEU A 21 -20.40 6.14 25.00
C LEU A 21 -19.60 4.85 25.25
N ASN A 22 -19.19 4.13 24.19
CA ASN A 22 -18.26 3.00 24.31
C ASN A 22 -16.82 3.46 24.62
N SER A 23 -15.89 2.51 24.73
CA SER A 23 -14.50 2.83 25.08
C SER A 23 -13.86 3.75 24.04
N ALA A 24 -14.01 3.39 22.75
CA ALA A 24 -13.41 4.11 21.63
C ALA A 24 -13.88 5.58 21.50
N LEU A 25 -15.17 5.86 21.75
CA LEU A 25 -15.69 7.22 21.77
C LEU A 25 -15.39 7.96 23.08
N THR A 26 -15.41 7.27 24.22
CA THR A 26 -15.08 7.89 25.52
C THR A 26 -13.64 8.40 25.54
N ASP A 27 -12.68 7.62 25.04
CA ASP A 27 -11.27 8.05 24.93
C ASP A 27 -11.09 9.22 23.94
N LEU A 28 -11.91 9.30 22.91
CA LEU A 28 -11.76 10.28 21.82
C LEU A 28 -12.45 11.63 22.07
N VAL A 29 -13.61 11.66 22.73
CA VAL A 29 -14.36 12.92 23.01
C VAL A 29 -14.68 13.15 24.50
N GLY A 30 -14.33 12.21 25.38
CA GLY A 30 -14.39 12.33 26.83
C GLY A 30 -15.77 12.17 27.46
N THR A 31 -16.81 12.81 26.90
CA THR A 31 -18.18 12.75 27.46
C THR A 31 -19.24 12.94 26.38
N VAL A 32 -20.44 12.38 26.62
CA VAL A 32 -21.66 12.65 25.83
C VAL A 32 -21.91 14.17 25.67
N GLY A 33 -21.70 14.94 26.74
CA GLY A 33 -21.85 16.41 26.72
C GLY A 33 -20.78 17.17 25.92
N ASN A 34 -19.72 16.51 25.44
CA ASN A 34 -18.84 17.00 24.39
C ASN A 34 -19.27 16.50 23.02
N PHE A 35 -19.60 15.20 22.90
CA PHE A 35 -20.09 14.57 21.67
C PHE A 35 -21.25 15.37 21.05
N SER A 36 -22.23 15.79 21.85
CA SER A 36 -23.41 16.57 21.42
C SER A 36 -23.10 17.97 20.87
N LYS A 37 -21.84 18.42 20.89
CA LYS A 37 -21.43 19.74 20.37
C LYS A 37 -20.95 19.70 18.91
N PHE A 38 -20.60 18.52 18.40
CA PHE A 38 -20.12 18.37 17.02
C PHE A 38 -21.26 18.47 16.01
N PRO A 39 -20.99 18.84 14.75
CA PRO A 39 -21.99 18.81 13.69
C PRO A 39 -22.64 17.42 13.55
N ASP A 40 -23.94 17.39 13.24
CA ASP A 40 -24.74 16.16 13.11
C ASP A 40 -24.06 15.07 12.24
N ASN A 41 -23.39 15.47 11.14
CA ASN A 41 -22.68 14.53 10.26
C ASN A 41 -21.40 13.95 10.90
N LEU A 42 -20.68 14.72 11.71
CA LEU A 42 -19.51 14.24 12.45
C LEU A 42 -19.95 13.30 13.59
N GLN A 43 -21.05 13.63 14.30
CA GLN A 43 -21.67 12.72 15.27
C GLN A 43 -22.05 11.37 14.64
N ARG A 44 -22.70 11.39 13.45
CA ARG A 44 -23.06 10.19 12.68
C ARG A 44 -21.85 9.34 12.29
N ALA A 45 -20.81 9.98 11.76
CA ALA A 45 -19.58 9.30 11.35
C ALA A 45 -18.83 8.70 12.56
N LEU A 46 -18.81 9.38 13.70
CA LEU A 46 -18.21 8.89 14.96
C LEU A 46 -18.95 7.66 15.50
N LEU A 47 -20.28 7.70 15.58
CA LEU A 47 -21.10 6.55 15.99
C LEU A 47 -20.85 5.36 15.07
N TRP A 48 -20.94 5.56 13.75
CA TRP A 48 -20.63 4.50 12.77
C TRP A 48 -19.22 3.95 12.97
N SER A 49 -18.19 4.80 13.00
CA SER A 49 -16.79 4.35 13.01
C SER A 49 -16.39 3.66 14.31
N ALA A 50 -17.16 3.82 15.40
CA ALA A 50 -17.00 3.09 16.66
C ALA A 50 -17.93 1.86 16.77
N GLY A 51 -18.66 1.51 15.70
CA GLY A 51 -19.56 0.35 15.67
C GLY A 51 -20.91 0.56 16.37
N TRP A 52 -21.31 1.80 16.65
CA TRP A 52 -22.60 2.10 17.29
C TRP A 52 -23.70 2.31 16.24
N VAL A 53 -24.64 1.37 16.23
CA VAL A 53 -25.67 1.22 15.19
C VAL A 53 -27.07 1.23 15.83
N ARG A 54 -28.04 1.87 15.17
CA ARG A 54 -29.39 2.07 15.72
C ARG A 54 -30.25 0.80 15.71
N THR A 55 -30.99 0.56 16.79
CA THR A 55 -31.88 -0.60 17.00
C THR A 55 -33.34 -0.36 16.59
N ASN A 56 -33.81 0.88 16.71
CA ASN A 56 -35.21 1.27 16.58
C ASN A 56 -35.36 2.43 15.57
N PRO A 57 -35.97 2.22 14.38
CA PRO A 57 -35.95 3.23 13.33
C PRO A 57 -37.03 4.33 13.46
N ASP A 58 -38.29 3.93 13.66
CA ASP A 58 -39.47 4.71 13.19
C ASP A 58 -40.42 5.21 14.30
N THR A 59 -40.16 4.95 15.58
CA THR A 59 -40.97 5.55 16.66
C THR A 59 -40.59 7.01 16.93
N GLY A 60 -41.03 7.91 16.05
CA GLY A 60 -40.97 9.38 16.22
C GLY A 60 -41.86 9.93 17.35
N SER A 61 -42.09 9.15 18.40
CA SER A 61 -42.93 9.46 19.55
C SER A 61 -42.08 9.81 20.78
N SER A 62 -42.39 10.93 21.44
CA SER A 62 -41.78 11.32 22.71
C SER A 62 -42.22 10.39 23.87
N ALA A 63 -41.67 9.17 23.89
CA ALA A 63 -41.86 8.19 24.95
C ALA A 63 -41.12 8.64 26.21
N SER A 64 -41.82 9.39 27.07
CA SER A 64 -41.28 9.89 28.34
C SER A 64 -41.08 8.75 29.35
N GLY A 65 -40.00 7.98 29.21
CA GLY A 65 -39.63 6.94 30.19
C GLY A 65 -38.67 5.83 29.75
N SER A 66 -38.27 5.72 28.48
CA SER A 66 -37.21 4.79 28.05
C SER A 66 -35.82 5.43 28.22
N ASN A 67 -34.80 4.62 28.49
CA ASN A 67 -33.41 5.07 28.52
C ASN A 67 -32.87 5.13 27.08
N SER A 68 -32.18 6.22 26.72
CA SER A 68 -31.49 6.33 25.42
C SER A 68 -30.18 5.51 25.33
N SER A 69 -30.06 4.46 26.16
CA SER A 69 -29.13 3.34 25.99
C SER A 69 -29.68 2.31 25.00
N ASP A 70 -31.00 2.17 24.92
CA ASP A 70 -31.65 1.02 24.29
C ASP A 70 -31.82 1.21 22.77
N ASP A 71 -31.58 2.45 22.28
CA ASP A 71 -31.65 2.87 20.88
C ASP A 71 -30.42 2.47 20.03
N TYR A 72 -29.34 1.95 20.66
CA TYR A 72 -28.08 1.59 20.02
C TYR A 72 -27.55 0.22 20.47
N VAL A 73 -26.85 -0.49 19.58
CA VAL A 73 -26.04 -1.67 19.91
C VAL A 73 -24.60 -1.52 19.42
N GLN A 74 -23.68 -2.15 20.14
CA GLN A 74 -22.32 -2.36 19.70
C GLN A 74 -22.28 -3.47 18.64
N VAL A 75 -21.96 -3.08 17.41
CA VAL A 75 -21.48 -3.99 16.37
C VAL A 75 -19.98 -4.14 16.54
N TYR A 76 -19.52 -5.38 16.60
CA TYR A 76 -18.11 -5.74 16.67
C TYR A 76 -17.61 -6.14 15.27
N VAL A 77 -16.32 -5.97 15.02
CA VAL A 77 -15.62 -6.45 13.81
C VAL A 77 -14.48 -7.37 14.21
N LEU A 78 -13.90 -8.11 13.26
CA LEU A 78 -12.70 -8.89 13.51
C LEU A 78 -11.59 -7.96 14.04
N CYS A 79 -10.85 -8.38 15.06
CA CYS A 79 -9.87 -7.51 15.72
C CYS A 79 -8.80 -6.94 14.75
N GLY A 80 -8.51 -5.64 14.87
CA GLY A 80 -7.63 -4.91 13.94
C GLY A 80 -8.31 -4.47 12.64
N ARG A 81 -9.62 -4.15 12.70
CA ARG A 81 -10.45 -3.72 11.56
C ARG A 81 -11.28 -2.49 11.89
N THR A 82 -11.73 -1.81 10.84
CA THR A 82 -12.62 -0.65 10.87
C THR A 82 -14.04 -1.06 10.51
N MET A 83 -15.03 -0.19 10.70
CA MET A 83 -16.38 -0.44 10.18
C MET A 83 -16.49 -0.36 8.65
N SER A 84 -15.47 0.15 7.93
CA SER A 84 -15.41 0.01 6.48
C SER A 84 -15.07 -1.42 6.02
N ASP A 85 -14.43 -2.24 6.86
CA ASP A 85 -14.08 -3.64 6.53
C ASP A 85 -15.32 -4.58 6.50
N VAL A 86 -16.50 -4.15 6.95
CA VAL A 86 -17.74 -4.96 6.86
C VAL A 86 -18.27 -5.06 5.43
N PHE A 87 -17.89 -4.12 4.56
CA PHE A 87 -18.36 -4.05 3.17
C PHE A 87 -17.57 -4.99 2.26
N GLN A 88 -18.22 -6.05 1.80
CA GLN A 88 -17.65 -7.02 0.87
C GLN A 88 -18.05 -6.73 -0.59
N ARG A 89 -17.15 -7.07 -1.52
CA ARG A 89 -17.40 -7.03 -2.97
C ARG A 89 -18.37 -8.15 -3.38
N PRO A 90 -19.10 -8.04 -4.52
CA PRO A 90 -20.04 -9.06 -4.96
C PRO A 90 -19.39 -10.44 -5.15
N SER A 91 -18.13 -10.48 -5.59
CA SER A 91 -17.35 -11.71 -5.76
C SER A 91 -17.14 -12.52 -4.47
N ALA A 92 -17.38 -11.95 -3.29
CA ALA A 92 -17.40 -12.71 -2.04
C ALA A 92 -18.61 -13.64 -1.92
N PHE A 93 -19.69 -13.35 -2.64
CA PHE A 93 -20.98 -14.06 -2.61
C PHE A 93 -21.31 -14.79 -3.92
N ASP A 94 -20.38 -14.87 -4.88
CA ASP A 94 -20.63 -15.51 -6.20
C ASP A 94 -20.49 -17.05 -6.13
N ASP A 95 -21.31 -17.70 -5.30
CA ASP A 95 -21.42 -19.16 -5.22
C ASP A 95 -22.83 -19.61 -5.62
N SER A 96 -23.02 -19.79 -6.92
CA SER A 96 -24.27 -20.27 -7.52
C SER A 96 -24.86 -21.58 -6.95
N SER A 97 -24.12 -22.32 -6.11
CA SER A 97 -24.59 -23.56 -5.48
C SER A 97 -25.19 -23.37 -4.07
N GLN A 98 -24.87 -22.27 -3.38
CA GLN A 98 -25.27 -22.02 -1.98
C GLN A 98 -25.85 -20.61 -1.76
N CYS A 99 -25.42 -19.62 -2.55
CA CYS A 99 -25.90 -18.25 -2.48
C CYS A 99 -25.73 -17.57 -3.86
N GLY A 100 -26.76 -17.63 -4.71
CA GLY A 100 -26.72 -16.96 -6.03
C GLY A 100 -26.93 -15.45 -5.93
N LEU A 101 -26.36 -14.68 -6.87
CA LEU A 101 -26.55 -13.23 -6.96
C LEU A 101 -27.59 -12.82 -8.02
N LYS A 102 -28.29 -11.70 -7.73
CA LYS A 102 -29.16 -10.96 -8.65
C LYS A 102 -28.70 -9.51 -8.76
N SER A 103 -28.99 -8.88 -9.90
CA SER A 103 -28.73 -7.45 -10.11
C SER A 103 -30.01 -6.68 -10.48
N CYS A 104 -30.35 -5.68 -9.68
CA CYS A 104 -31.47 -4.78 -9.85
C CYS A 104 -31.00 -3.48 -10.52
N LYS A 105 -31.48 -3.21 -11.75
CA LYS A 105 -30.96 -2.19 -12.69
C LYS A 105 -29.48 -2.50 -13.03
N PRO A 106 -29.14 -2.93 -14.27
CA PRO A 106 -27.80 -3.41 -14.60
C PRO A 106 -26.68 -2.46 -14.15
N ASN A 107 -25.75 -2.98 -13.35
CA ASN A 107 -24.61 -2.28 -12.74
C ASN A 107 -24.96 -1.19 -11.69
N VAL A 108 -26.15 -1.21 -11.07
CA VAL A 108 -26.52 -0.24 -10.01
C VAL A 108 -26.68 -0.88 -8.63
N ILE A 109 -27.41 -1.99 -8.50
CA ILE A 109 -27.62 -2.72 -7.24
C ILE A 109 -27.43 -4.21 -7.48
N THR A 110 -26.64 -4.89 -6.64
CA THR A 110 -26.45 -6.35 -6.65
C THR A 110 -26.71 -6.92 -5.26
N TYR A 111 -27.38 -8.07 -5.18
CA TYR A 111 -27.87 -8.64 -3.92
C TYR A 111 -28.01 -10.17 -3.99
N THR A 112 -28.07 -10.83 -2.83
CA THR A 112 -28.26 -12.28 -2.72
C THR A 112 -29.70 -12.69 -3.03
N ASN A 113 -29.88 -13.76 -3.80
CA ASN A 113 -31.19 -14.37 -4.08
C ASN A 113 -31.86 -14.90 -2.80
N SER A 114 -33.20 -14.93 -2.72
CA SER A 114 -33.96 -15.42 -1.55
C SER A 114 -33.83 -16.93 -1.29
N THR A 115 -32.97 -17.63 -2.04
CA THR A 115 -32.59 -19.05 -1.85
C THR A 115 -31.17 -19.20 -1.29
N CYS A 116 -30.55 -18.11 -0.85
CA CYS A 116 -29.25 -18.12 -0.20
C CYS A 116 -29.35 -18.77 1.19
N ASP A 117 -28.46 -19.70 1.50
CA ASP A 117 -28.42 -20.41 2.78
C ASP A 117 -27.97 -19.46 3.93
N PRO A 118 -28.81 -19.24 4.97
CA PRO A 118 -28.44 -18.44 6.14
C PRO A 118 -27.17 -18.94 6.82
N SER A 119 -27.05 -20.25 7.07
CA SER A 119 -25.93 -20.87 7.79
C SER A 119 -24.59 -20.66 7.08
N TYR A 120 -24.62 -20.66 5.74
CA TYR A 120 -23.46 -20.33 4.90
C TYR A 120 -23.00 -18.88 5.08
N VAL A 121 -23.96 -17.93 5.10
CA VAL A 121 -23.67 -16.50 5.27
C VAL A 121 -23.13 -16.23 6.68
N GLU A 122 -23.77 -16.77 7.72
CA GLU A 122 -23.36 -16.61 9.12
C GLU A 122 -21.92 -17.12 9.35
N THR A 123 -21.61 -18.30 8.82
CA THR A 123 -20.32 -18.97 9.04
C THR A 123 -19.19 -18.35 8.19
N ASN A 124 -19.45 -18.08 6.91
CA ASN A 124 -18.40 -17.82 5.93
C ASN A 124 -18.37 -16.38 5.38
N LYS A 125 -19.38 -15.55 5.66
CA LYS A 125 -19.55 -14.21 5.04
C LYS A 125 -19.82 -13.08 6.03
N ALA A 126 -20.23 -13.36 7.28
CA ALA A 126 -20.42 -12.31 8.28
C ALA A 126 -19.06 -11.74 8.73
N LEU A 127 -18.80 -10.46 8.43
CA LEU A 127 -17.59 -9.71 8.86
C LEU A 127 -17.86 -8.74 10.02
N CYS A 128 -19.08 -8.76 10.55
CA CYS A 128 -19.49 -8.07 11.76
C CYS A 128 -20.24 -9.04 12.71
N ALA A 129 -20.29 -8.71 14.00
CA ALA A 129 -20.87 -9.57 15.02
C ALA A 129 -21.58 -8.80 16.15
N LEU A 130 -22.54 -9.46 16.81
CA LEU A 130 -23.27 -8.95 17.97
C LEU A 130 -23.19 -9.96 19.12
N SER A 131 -22.85 -9.48 20.32
CA SER A 131 -22.66 -10.30 21.52
C SER A 131 -23.93 -10.51 22.36
N LEU A 132 -25.02 -9.82 22.01
CA LEU A 132 -26.27 -9.77 22.78
C LEU A 132 -27.40 -10.51 22.07
N GLU A 133 -28.28 -11.15 22.86
CA GLU A 133 -29.65 -11.51 22.44
C GLU A 133 -30.51 -10.23 22.44
N ALA A 134 -30.19 -9.29 21.55
CA ALA A 134 -30.93 -8.05 21.40
C ALA A 134 -32.27 -8.31 20.70
N SER A 135 -33.38 -7.88 21.32
CA SER A 135 -34.72 -7.98 20.73
C SER A 135 -34.94 -6.93 19.65
N LEU A 136 -34.27 -7.11 18.51
CA LEU A 136 -34.36 -6.25 17.33
C LEU A 136 -35.66 -6.49 16.54
N GLU A 137 -35.99 -5.55 15.65
CA GLU A 137 -37.10 -5.73 14.72
C GLU A 137 -36.76 -6.82 13.67
N LEU A 138 -37.66 -7.78 13.51
CA LEU A 138 -37.53 -8.87 12.53
C LEU A 138 -37.87 -8.38 11.11
N LYS A 139 -37.05 -8.76 10.12
CA LYS A 139 -37.18 -8.28 8.75
C LYS A 139 -36.92 -9.36 7.69
N ASP A 140 -37.78 -9.39 6.67
CA ASP A 140 -37.61 -10.20 5.46
C ASP A 140 -36.74 -9.45 4.43
N GLY A 141 -35.84 -10.13 3.72
CA GLY A 141 -35.06 -9.52 2.64
C GLY A 141 -33.87 -10.36 2.16
N PRO A 142 -32.98 -9.80 1.32
CA PRO A 142 -31.74 -10.46 0.93
C PRO A 142 -30.66 -10.31 2.02
N LEU A 143 -29.91 -11.37 2.31
CA LEU A 143 -28.89 -11.42 3.36
C LEU A 143 -27.67 -10.50 3.10
N TRP A 144 -27.40 -10.15 1.85
CA TRP A 144 -26.43 -9.11 1.48
C TRP A 144 -26.89 -8.33 0.25
N SER A 145 -26.58 -7.03 0.23
CA SER A 145 -26.69 -6.16 -0.95
C SER A 145 -25.62 -5.08 -0.96
N GLN A 146 -25.19 -4.72 -2.18
CA GLN A 146 -24.35 -3.56 -2.46
C GLN A 146 -24.94 -2.78 -3.62
N ASP A 147 -25.11 -1.47 -3.42
CA ASP A 147 -25.25 -0.50 -4.49
C ASP A 147 -23.91 0.13 -4.87
N GLY A 148 -23.90 0.92 -5.96
CA GLY A 148 -22.71 1.66 -6.38
C GLY A 148 -22.52 3.04 -5.74
N GLN A 149 -23.37 3.48 -4.80
CA GLN A 149 -23.44 4.86 -4.30
C GLN A 149 -24.04 4.97 -2.87
N ILE A 150 -23.19 5.02 -1.84
CA ILE A 150 -23.63 5.32 -0.46
C ILE A 150 -24.30 6.70 -0.43
N ASP A 151 -25.52 6.78 0.14
CA ASP A 151 -26.29 8.02 0.26
C ASP A 151 -25.70 8.94 1.34
N ALA A 152 -25.60 10.24 1.04
CA ALA A 152 -25.03 11.27 1.91
C ALA A 152 -25.74 11.41 3.27
N ASN A 153 -27.01 11.01 3.35
CA ASN A 153 -27.73 10.88 4.61
C ASN A 153 -27.51 9.48 5.22
N PHE A 154 -26.33 9.27 5.79
CA PHE A 154 -25.94 8.01 6.42
C PHE A 154 -26.53 7.87 7.84
N ASP A 155 -27.41 6.88 8.04
CA ASP A 155 -28.05 6.51 9.30
C ASP A 155 -28.09 4.98 9.44
N PRO A 156 -26.99 4.33 9.85
CA PRO A 156 -26.90 2.88 9.90
C PRO A 156 -27.80 2.30 10.99
N GLN A 157 -28.58 1.29 10.61
CA GLN A 157 -29.60 0.61 11.40
C GLN A 157 -29.38 -0.90 11.33
N ILE A 158 -29.85 -1.65 12.34
CA ILE A 158 -29.72 -3.10 12.38
C ILE A 158 -31.02 -3.82 12.75
N PHE A 159 -31.34 -4.83 11.96
CA PHE A 159 -32.54 -5.67 12.07
C PHE A 159 -32.13 -7.12 12.32
N GLN A 160 -33.01 -7.93 12.90
CA GLN A 160 -32.82 -9.38 12.91
C GLN A 160 -33.42 -9.97 11.62
N TYR A 161 -32.68 -10.86 10.95
CA TYR A 161 -33.22 -11.56 9.78
C TYR A 161 -34.33 -12.52 10.22
N ASN A 162 -35.46 -12.49 9.50
CA ASN A 162 -36.57 -13.40 9.73
C ASN A 162 -36.26 -14.80 9.15
N ASP A 163 -35.45 -15.58 9.85
CA ASP A 163 -35.08 -16.94 9.43
C ASP A 163 -36.30 -17.87 9.44
N THR A 164 -36.82 -18.17 8.25
CA THR A 164 -37.91 -19.13 8.03
C THR A 164 -37.44 -20.58 7.83
N THR A 165 -36.13 -20.86 7.94
CA THR A 165 -35.58 -22.20 7.80
C THR A 165 -35.70 -23.01 9.11
N SER A 166 -35.33 -24.30 9.06
CA SER A 166 -35.40 -25.19 10.22
C SER A 166 -34.29 -24.98 11.25
N ASP A 167 -33.26 -24.20 10.90
CA ASP A 167 -31.95 -24.30 11.55
C ASP A 167 -31.74 -23.17 12.59
N ASN A 168 -32.67 -22.21 12.64
CA ASN A 168 -32.86 -21.24 13.72
C ASN A 168 -31.61 -20.36 13.96
N THR A 169 -31.07 -19.82 12.86
CA THR A 169 -29.83 -19.03 12.83
C THR A 169 -30.06 -17.56 13.19
N ASN A 170 -29.19 -16.97 14.01
CA ASN A 170 -29.34 -15.58 14.48
C ASN A 170 -28.46 -14.63 13.67
N ILE A 171 -28.92 -14.35 12.45
CA ILE A 171 -28.28 -13.39 11.54
C ILE A 171 -28.93 -12.01 11.69
N TYR A 172 -28.09 -10.98 11.62
CA TYR A 172 -28.49 -9.58 11.70
C TYR A 172 -28.15 -8.84 10.40
N MET A 173 -29.02 -7.90 10.02
CA MET A 173 -28.95 -7.16 8.76
C MET A 173 -28.54 -5.71 9.05
N LEU A 174 -27.28 -5.37 8.83
CA LEU A 174 -26.75 -4.00 8.95
C LEU A 174 -27.05 -3.24 7.65
N THR A 175 -27.76 -2.10 7.73
CA THR A 175 -28.33 -1.43 6.54
C THR A 175 -28.50 0.08 6.74
N GLN A 176 -28.68 0.85 5.66
CA GLN A 176 -28.77 2.32 5.72
C GLN A 176 -30.18 2.88 6.02
N LYS A 177 -31.26 2.10 5.86
CA LYS A 177 -32.65 2.60 5.96
C LYS A 177 -33.64 1.55 6.50
N SER A 178 -34.73 2.01 7.11
CA SER A 178 -35.84 1.13 7.54
C SER A 178 -36.80 0.82 6.40
N SER A 179 -37.18 1.82 5.61
CA SER A 179 -38.24 1.75 4.60
C SER A 179 -37.87 1.04 3.28
N TRP A 180 -36.92 0.10 3.32
CA TRP A 180 -36.61 -0.76 2.17
C TRP A 180 -37.59 -1.93 2.05
N GLY A 181 -37.88 -2.32 0.80
CA GLY A 181 -38.82 -3.36 0.43
C GLY A 181 -38.25 -4.27 -0.67
N MET A 182 -37.00 -4.71 -0.50
CA MET A 182 -36.32 -5.59 -1.43
C MET A 182 -36.88 -7.02 -1.34
N THR A 183 -37.37 -7.53 -2.47
CA THR A 183 -37.68 -8.96 -2.63
C THR A 183 -37.15 -9.45 -3.97
N ASP A 184 -37.20 -10.77 -4.17
CA ASP A 184 -36.71 -11.46 -5.37
C ASP A 184 -37.30 -10.94 -6.70
N ASP A 185 -38.44 -10.23 -6.64
CA ASP A 185 -39.18 -9.61 -7.75
C ASP A 185 -39.26 -8.06 -7.67
N VAL A 186 -38.84 -7.43 -6.56
CA VAL A 186 -39.04 -5.98 -6.30
C VAL A 186 -37.71 -5.28 -6.01
N CYS A 187 -37.27 -4.48 -6.97
CA CYS A 187 -36.11 -3.59 -6.84
C CYS A 187 -36.45 -2.28 -6.11
N PRO A 188 -35.57 -1.77 -5.23
CA PRO A 188 -35.80 -0.50 -4.54
C PRO A 188 -35.51 0.71 -5.43
N ASN A 189 -35.95 1.89 -4.98
CA ASN A 189 -35.77 3.16 -5.70
C ASN A 189 -34.56 3.99 -5.24
N ALA A 190 -33.97 3.69 -4.08
CA ALA A 190 -32.86 4.42 -3.49
C ALA A 190 -31.58 3.56 -3.41
N ALA A 191 -30.51 4.18 -2.89
CA ALA A 191 -29.32 3.49 -2.39
C ALA A 191 -29.61 2.89 -1.00
N GLU A 192 -29.27 1.60 -0.87
CA GLU A 192 -29.59 0.63 0.19
C GLU A 192 -28.54 -0.50 0.17
N PHE A 193 -27.56 -0.44 1.08
CA PHE A 193 -26.67 -1.58 1.36
C PHE A 193 -27.30 -2.50 2.42
N ILE A 194 -26.90 -3.77 2.40
CA ILE A 194 -27.15 -4.76 3.47
C ILE A 194 -25.86 -5.56 3.68
N ALA A 195 -25.32 -5.52 4.90
CA ALA A 195 -24.19 -6.34 5.33
C ALA A 195 -24.63 -7.34 6.41
N PRO A 196 -24.29 -8.64 6.29
CA PRO A 196 -24.66 -9.64 7.29
C PRO A 196 -23.72 -9.59 8.49
N CYS A 197 -24.29 -9.51 9.69
CA CYS A 197 -23.60 -9.74 10.95
C CYS A 197 -24.14 -11.01 11.62
N ARG A 198 -23.32 -11.68 12.45
CA ARG A 198 -23.69 -12.91 13.16
C ARG A 198 -23.80 -12.73 14.67
N GLN A 199 -24.45 -13.66 15.36
CA GLN A 199 -24.35 -13.73 16.82
C GLN A 199 -22.97 -14.31 17.24
N VAL A 200 -22.42 -13.82 18.35
CA VAL A 200 -21.23 -14.39 19.02
C VAL A 200 -21.46 -14.45 20.53
N SER A 201 -20.66 -15.24 21.24
CA SER A 201 -20.73 -15.31 22.70
C SER A 201 -20.07 -14.09 23.37
N ALA A 202 -20.38 -13.85 24.64
CA ALA A 202 -19.69 -12.82 25.44
C ALA A 202 -18.16 -13.04 25.48
N SER A 203 -17.72 -14.30 25.52
CA SER A 203 -16.29 -14.68 25.51
C SER A 203 -15.56 -14.43 24.18
N ASP A 204 -16.26 -14.20 23.07
CA ASP A 204 -15.64 -13.92 21.77
C ASP A 204 -15.24 -12.44 21.60
N VAL A 205 -15.82 -11.56 22.42
CA VAL A 205 -15.62 -10.09 22.43
C VAL A 205 -14.92 -9.56 23.70
N ASP A 206 -14.88 -10.37 24.77
CA ASP A 206 -14.32 -10.00 26.08
C ASP A 206 -12.87 -9.50 25.98
N GLU A 207 -12.58 -8.34 26.57
CA GLU A 207 -11.26 -7.71 26.57
C GLU A 207 -10.23 -8.50 27.38
N ASP A 208 -10.66 -9.21 28.44
CA ASP A 208 -9.79 -10.04 29.30
C ASP A 208 -9.55 -11.46 28.72
N ALA A 209 -10.20 -11.83 27.61
CA ALA A 209 -10.06 -13.14 26.99
C ALA A 209 -8.75 -13.29 26.18
N GLN A 210 -8.02 -14.37 26.44
CA GLN A 210 -6.70 -14.62 25.83
C GLN A 210 -6.73 -14.83 24.31
N GLU A 211 -7.88 -15.18 23.74
CA GLU A 211 -8.07 -15.46 22.31
C GLU A 211 -9.34 -14.78 21.76
N ARG A 212 -9.64 -13.53 22.18
CA ARG A 212 -10.77 -12.77 21.61
C ARG A 212 -10.62 -12.61 20.10
N THR A 213 -11.72 -12.78 19.36
CA THR A 213 -11.72 -12.73 17.89
C THR A 213 -12.47 -11.53 17.31
N TRP A 214 -13.36 -10.94 18.12
CA TRP A 214 -14.16 -9.76 17.77
C TRP A 214 -13.82 -8.62 18.73
N CYS A 215 -13.76 -7.39 18.22
CA CYS A 215 -13.33 -6.19 18.95
C CYS A 215 -14.25 -5.00 18.64
N GLU A 216 -14.22 -3.97 19.51
CA GLU A 216 -14.70 -2.64 19.12
C GLU A 216 -13.91 -2.18 17.88
N PRO A 217 -14.56 -1.59 16.84
CA PRO A 217 -13.88 -1.20 15.62
C PRO A 217 -12.85 -0.07 15.82
N GLU A 218 -11.76 -0.11 15.06
CA GLU A 218 -10.80 1.01 15.04
C GLU A 218 -11.41 2.24 14.38
N ILE A 219 -11.43 3.37 15.10
CA ILE A 219 -11.93 4.64 14.56
C ILE A 219 -11.00 5.14 13.43
N GLU A 220 -11.57 5.46 12.27
CA GLU A 220 -10.83 5.78 11.06
C GLU A 220 -9.97 7.06 11.17
N LEU A 221 -8.80 7.05 10.52
CA LEU A 221 -7.83 8.14 10.62
C LEU A 221 -8.35 9.47 10.04
N GLY A 222 -9.07 9.44 8.91
CA GLY A 222 -9.66 10.64 8.32
C GLY A 222 -10.70 11.30 9.21
N LEU A 223 -11.42 10.50 10.01
CA LEU A 223 -12.41 10.98 10.96
C LEU A 223 -11.75 11.61 12.21
N LYS A 224 -10.64 11.04 12.68
CA LYS A 224 -9.80 11.64 13.73
C LYS A 224 -9.23 13.00 13.30
N MET A 225 -8.86 13.16 12.02
CA MET A 225 -8.43 14.45 11.48
C MET A 225 -9.56 15.48 11.42
N TRP A 226 -10.74 15.11 10.91
CA TRP A 226 -11.92 15.99 10.88
C TRP A 226 -12.35 16.45 12.29
N LEU A 227 -12.21 15.57 13.28
CA LEU A 227 -12.47 15.90 14.68
C LEU A 227 -11.52 16.96 15.25
N ASP A 228 -10.23 16.95 14.89
CA ASP A 228 -9.25 17.96 15.33
C ASP A 228 -9.48 19.33 14.67
N GLU A 229 -9.91 19.34 13.40
CA GLU A 229 -10.35 20.56 12.70
C GLU A 229 -11.57 21.21 13.40
N GLU A 230 -12.55 20.43 13.83
CA GLU A 230 -13.70 20.95 14.61
C GLU A 230 -13.31 21.34 16.04
N TYR A 231 -12.43 20.59 16.72
CA TYR A 231 -11.92 20.99 18.05
C TYR A 231 -11.17 22.33 18.00
N THR A 232 -10.35 22.55 16.97
CA THR A 232 -9.63 23.82 16.80
C THR A 232 -10.56 24.97 16.39
N ALA A 233 -11.61 24.71 15.60
CA ALA A 233 -12.67 25.68 15.31
C ALA A 233 -13.43 26.09 16.58
N VAL A 234 -13.84 25.13 17.42
CA VAL A 234 -14.55 25.37 18.69
C VAL A 234 -13.64 26.08 19.71
N ALA A 235 -12.35 25.74 19.77
CA ALA A 235 -11.38 26.39 20.66
C ALA A 235 -11.02 27.84 20.26
N GLY A 236 -11.25 28.23 19.00
CA GLY A 236 -11.00 29.59 18.51
C GLY A 236 -11.94 30.67 19.08
N GLY A 237 -13.03 30.28 19.74
CA GLY A 237 -14.05 31.19 20.29
C GLY A 237 -13.81 31.71 21.70
N GLY A 238 -12.62 32.23 22.02
CA GLY A 238 -12.26 32.69 23.38
C GLY A 238 -11.47 34.01 23.43
N ASP A 239 -11.99 34.99 24.17
CA ASP A 239 -11.41 36.35 24.24
C ASP A 239 -10.03 36.44 24.91
N SER A 240 -9.20 37.35 24.39
CA SER A 240 -7.83 37.57 24.87
C SER A 240 -7.78 38.34 26.20
N SER A 241 -7.08 37.80 27.20
CA SER A 241 -6.50 38.61 28.28
C SER A 241 -5.23 38.00 28.86
N SER A 242 -4.24 38.86 29.19
CA SER A 242 -2.90 38.44 29.63
C SER A 242 -2.70 38.63 31.14
N SER A 243 -2.11 37.64 31.82
CA SER A 243 -1.45 37.88 33.11
C SER A 243 -0.23 36.97 33.30
N SER A 244 0.75 37.42 34.09
CA SER A 244 2.03 36.73 34.29
C SER A 244 2.31 36.44 35.76
N SER A 245 2.64 35.19 36.09
CA SER A 245 2.89 34.75 37.47
C SER A 245 4.39 34.60 37.77
N LYS A 246 4.83 35.09 38.94
CA LYS A 246 6.23 35.00 39.40
C LYS A 246 6.46 33.73 40.23
N VAL A 247 7.58 33.06 40.03
CA VAL A 247 8.02 31.91 40.84
C VAL A 247 9.05 32.35 41.89
N SER A 248 9.04 31.74 43.08
CA SER A 248 9.81 32.18 44.24
C SER A 248 11.20 31.50 44.36
N VAL A 249 12.15 32.22 44.95
CA VAL A 249 13.61 31.96 44.88
C VAL A 249 14.06 30.65 45.58
N ALA A 250 13.24 30.08 46.47
CA ALA A 250 13.62 28.92 47.29
C ALA A 250 13.95 27.63 46.49
N VAL A 251 13.34 27.44 45.31
CA VAL A 251 13.43 26.18 44.55
C VAL A 251 14.84 25.93 43.97
N VAL A 252 15.56 26.99 43.60
CA VAL A 252 16.84 26.91 42.87
C VAL A 252 17.94 26.25 43.69
N ILE A 253 17.96 26.47 45.01
CA ILE A 253 19.04 26.01 45.90
C ILE A 253 18.97 24.48 46.11
N VAL A 254 17.77 23.89 46.15
CA VAL A 254 17.57 22.44 46.35
C VAL A 254 17.96 21.63 45.11
N LEU A 255 17.68 22.15 43.91
CA LEU A 255 18.06 21.49 42.66
C LEU A 255 19.59 21.48 42.45
N GLY A 256 20.29 22.55 42.86
CA GLY A 256 21.74 22.65 42.72
C GLY A 256 22.53 21.62 43.54
N THR A 257 22.08 21.28 44.74
CA THR A 257 22.77 20.31 45.62
C THR A 257 22.58 18.86 45.15
N LEU A 258 21.38 18.52 44.65
CA LEU A 258 21.10 17.20 44.09
C LEU A 258 21.92 16.92 42.82
N LEU A 259 22.07 17.91 41.95
CA LEU A 259 22.86 17.77 40.71
C LEU A 259 24.34 17.46 41.00
N ALA A 260 24.93 18.13 42.00
CA ALA A 260 26.33 17.92 42.38
C ALA A 260 26.61 16.49 42.88
N LEU A 261 25.69 15.90 43.65
CA LEU A 261 25.81 14.53 44.16
C LEU A 261 25.74 13.49 43.04
N PHE A 262 24.89 13.70 42.04
CA PHE A 262 24.73 12.81 40.89
C PHE A 262 26.01 12.74 40.02
N ILE A 263 26.69 13.89 39.82
CA ILE A 263 27.94 13.96 39.06
C ILE A 263 29.07 13.17 39.75
N VAL A 264 29.14 13.20 41.08
CA VAL A 264 30.15 12.42 41.84
C VAL A 264 29.88 10.91 41.73
N ALA A 265 28.62 10.48 41.82
CA ALA A 265 28.25 9.06 41.75
C ALA A 265 28.58 8.43 40.38
N THR A 266 28.27 9.14 39.29
CA THR A 266 28.53 8.66 37.92
C THR A 266 30.02 8.53 37.60
N ALA A 267 30.86 9.45 38.10
CA ALA A 267 32.31 9.39 37.95
C ALA A 267 32.94 8.15 38.63
N VAL A 268 32.45 7.77 39.82
CA VAL A 268 32.93 6.58 40.54
C VAL A 268 32.54 5.29 39.80
N LEU A 269 31.31 5.21 39.30
CA LEU A 269 30.83 4.03 38.55
C LEU A 269 31.64 3.79 37.26
N TRP A 270 31.97 4.85 36.53
CA TRP A 270 32.82 4.77 35.33
C TRP A 270 34.22 4.24 35.65
N PHE A 271 34.81 4.66 36.77
CA PHE A 271 36.14 4.20 37.19
C PHE A 271 36.16 2.72 37.59
N MET A 272 35.09 2.22 38.22
CA MET A 272 34.92 0.79 38.53
C MET A 272 34.87 -0.06 37.25
N LEU A 273 33.95 0.27 36.33
CA LEU A 273 33.72 -0.50 35.09
C LEU A 273 34.96 -0.57 34.20
N ARG A 274 35.76 0.50 34.16
CA ARG A 274 37.00 0.55 33.36
C ARG A 274 38.09 -0.41 33.84
N ARG A 275 37.99 -0.95 35.06
CA ARG A 275 38.96 -1.89 35.64
C ARG A 275 38.66 -3.36 35.37
N ALA A 276 37.44 -3.70 34.95
CA ALA A 276 36.98 -5.09 34.82
C ALA A 276 37.31 -5.77 33.48
N LYS A 277 37.82 -5.04 32.48
CA LYS A 277 37.81 -5.46 31.06
C LYS A 277 39.16 -5.94 30.51
N SER A 278 40.02 -6.55 31.33
CA SER A 278 41.42 -6.87 30.97
C SER A 278 41.83 -8.35 30.97
N TRP A 279 40.90 -9.31 31.11
CA TRP A 279 41.20 -10.75 31.15
C TRP A 279 40.26 -11.57 30.24
N ALA A 280 40.72 -12.80 29.92
CA ALA A 280 40.15 -13.78 28.99
C ALA A 280 40.25 -13.42 27.49
N LYS A 281 41.19 -14.10 26.82
CA LYS A 281 41.35 -14.26 25.37
C LYS A 281 41.87 -15.70 25.12
N ASP A 282 41.85 -16.16 23.86
CA ASP A 282 42.33 -17.49 23.38
C ASP A 282 41.39 -18.66 23.78
N GLY A 283 41.08 -19.73 23.02
CA GLY A 283 41.29 -20.16 21.60
C GLY A 283 40.04 -20.97 21.14
N ILE A 284 40.00 -21.93 20.17
CA ILE A 284 40.91 -22.48 19.15
C ILE A 284 40.06 -23.22 18.04
N HIS A 285 40.64 -24.00 17.11
CA HIS A 285 39.99 -24.78 16.01
C HIS A 285 39.18 -26.02 16.50
N GLU A 286 38.35 -26.78 15.76
CA GLU A 286 38.28 -27.26 14.34
C GLU A 286 36.79 -27.34 13.85
N ASN A 287 36.36 -27.07 12.60
CA ASN A 287 36.58 -27.66 11.25
C ASN A 287 35.81 -28.98 10.93
N ASP A 288 34.72 -28.92 10.14
CA ASP A 288 34.70 -29.55 8.79
C ASP A 288 33.52 -29.18 7.85
N GLN A 289 33.90 -28.93 6.60
CA GLN A 289 33.23 -29.05 5.28
C GLN A 289 31.71 -29.30 5.11
N ASN A 290 31.01 -28.31 4.56
CA ASN A 290 30.25 -28.46 3.29
C ASN A 290 29.91 -27.08 2.68
N THR A 291 30.17 -26.86 1.38
CA THR A 291 30.22 -25.51 0.78
C THR A 291 29.07 -25.19 -0.17
N PHE A 292 28.16 -24.31 0.24
CA PHE A 292 27.34 -23.48 -0.65
C PHE A 292 26.97 -22.19 0.11
N PHE A 293 27.06 -21.02 -0.56
CA PHE A 293 27.03 -19.66 0.02
C PHE A 293 28.23 -19.24 0.92
N VAL A 294 28.23 -17.92 1.25
CA VAL A 294 29.09 -17.16 2.17
C VAL A 294 30.41 -16.58 1.63
N HIS A 295 30.34 -15.33 1.19
CA HIS A 295 30.93 -14.21 1.95
C HIS A 295 29.83 -13.14 2.10
N ALA A 296 29.48 -12.61 3.29
CA ALA A 296 30.04 -12.83 4.62
C ALA A 296 28.96 -13.25 5.65
N GLN A 297 29.37 -14.00 6.67
CA GLN A 297 28.60 -14.28 7.89
C GLN A 297 29.56 -14.39 9.09
N GLY A 298 29.03 -14.19 10.30
CA GLY A 298 29.76 -14.31 11.57
C GLY A 298 29.29 -13.26 12.59
N GLY A 299 28.41 -13.59 13.54
CA GLY A 299 27.72 -14.86 13.78
C GLY A 299 26.37 -14.65 14.47
N GLY A 300 25.59 -15.72 14.65
CA GLY A 300 24.21 -15.64 15.19
C GLY A 300 24.03 -16.23 16.59
N ALA A 301 22.76 -16.48 16.92
CA ALA A 301 22.27 -17.22 18.09
C ALA A 301 22.54 -16.63 19.49
N GLN A 302 21.71 -15.65 19.89
CA GLN A 302 20.96 -15.74 21.17
C GLN A 302 19.82 -14.71 21.21
N LEU A 303 18.59 -15.09 20.82
CA LEU A 303 17.38 -14.32 21.15
C LEU A 303 16.08 -15.15 21.29
N ASP A 304 16.19 -16.46 21.59
CA ASP A 304 15.07 -17.23 22.13
C ASP A 304 14.77 -16.76 23.58
N ARG A 305 14.09 -15.60 23.70
CA ARG A 305 13.34 -15.03 24.85
C ARG A 305 13.25 -13.49 24.78
N LEU A 306 12.39 -12.99 23.91
CA LEU A 306 11.59 -11.79 24.14
C LEU A 306 10.15 -12.21 23.84
N VAL A 307 9.44 -12.80 24.80
CA VAL A 307 8.51 -12.08 25.71
C VAL A 307 7.41 -11.40 24.91
N ASN A 308 6.21 -12.01 24.88
CA ASN A 308 5.00 -11.34 24.46
C ASN A 308 4.79 -10.07 25.30
N ILE A 309 4.71 -8.92 24.64
CA ILE A 309 4.17 -7.68 25.19
C ILE A 309 3.04 -7.28 24.24
N PRO A 310 1.76 -7.22 24.69
CA PRO A 310 0.67 -6.78 23.84
C PRO A 310 0.88 -5.30 23.43
N GLY A 311 0.50 -4.96 22.20
CA GLY A 311 0.51 -3.57 21.70
C GLY A 311 1.64 -3.18 20.72
N GLN A 312 2.51 -4.09 20.28
CA GLN A 312 3.48 -3.76 19.22
C GLN A 312 2.91 -3.96 17.81
N TYR A 313 2.80 -2.87 17.04
CA TYR A 313 2.53 -2.86 15.59
C TYR A 313 3.75 -3.34 14.79
N ALA A 314 4.17 -4.59 15.03
CA ALA A 314 5.30 -5.22 14.37
C ALA A 314 4.87 -5.86 13.04
N SER A 315 5.47 -5.42 11.93
CA SER A 315 5.43 -6.20 10.69
C SER A 315 6.23 -7.49 10.88
N ASN A 316 5.72 -8.60 10.34
CA ASN A 316 6.44 -9.88 10.30
C ASN A 316 7.65 -9.77 9.35
N ASN A 317 8.79 -9.32 9.88
CA ASN A 317 10.10 -9.16 9.23
C ASN A 317 10.24 -8.00 8.21
N GLY A 318 9.23 -7.14 8.04
CA GLY A 318 9.35 -5.95 7.17
C GLY A 318 10.21 -4.84 7.77
N PRO A 319 10.80 -3.95 6.94
CA PRO A 319 11.51 -2.77 7.42
C PRO A 319 10.52 -1.80 8.10
N ALA A 320 10.86 -1.33 9.30
CA ALA A 320 10.00 -0.49 10.11
C ALA A 320 10.83 0.43 11.02
N ILE A 321 10.42 1.69 11.21
CA ILE A 321 10.93 2.52 12.31
C ILE A 321 10.25 2.12 13.63
N LEU A 322 11.03 1.99 14.70
CA LEU A 322 10.51 1.77 16.05
C LEU A 322 10.08 3.10 16.67
N LEU A 323 8.82 3.48 16.48
CA LEU A 323 8.13 4.53 17.23
C LEU A 323 7.14 3.87 18.23
N GLU A 324 6.96 4.49 19.39
CA GLU A 324 6.30 3.88 20.55
C GLU A 324 4.78 4.13 20.59
N ASN A 325 4.27 5.09 19.81
CA ASN A 325 2.85 5.44 19.77
C ASN A 325 2.44 6.16 18.47
N ILE A 326 1.13 6.28 18.26
CA ILE A 326 0.51 6.89 17.07
C ILE A 326 0.86 8.39 16.93
N ALA A 327 0.84 9.15 18.02
CA ALA A 327 1.15 10.59 17.99
C ALA A 327 2.59 10.89 17.51
N GLN A 328 3.56 10.01 17.83
CA GLN A 328 4.92 10.10 17.27
C GLN A 328 4.95 9.83 15.75
N ILE A 329 4.12 8.89 15.26
CA ILE A 329 4.01 8.55 13.83
C ILE A 329 3.38 9.72 13.05
N GLU A 330 2.32 10.32 13.59
CA GLU A 330 1.60 11.46 13.00
C GLU A 330 2.47 12.72 12.97
N ALA A 331 3.11 13.07 14.10
CA ALA A 331 4.03 14.21 14.17
C ALA A 331 5.23 14.06 13.21
N ALA A 332 5.73 12.83 13.02
CA ALA A 332 6.77 12.57 12.03
C ALA A 332 6.25 12.74 10.58
N ASN A 333 5.07 12.21 10.26
CA ASN A 333 4.46 12.38 8.94
C ASN A 333 4.23 13.84 8.59
N GLU A 334 3.67 14.61 9.52
CA GLU A 334 3.43 16.05 9.32
C GLU A 334 4.74 16.83 9.17
N GLY A 335 5.78 16.50 9.96
CA GLY A 335 7.12 17.06 9.78
C GLY A 335 7.72 16.77 8.38
N PHE A 336 7.42 15.61 7.78
CA PHE A 336 7.82 15.32 6.39
C PHE A 336 6.97 16.06 5.35
N ARG A 337 5.65 16.24 5.55
CA ARG A 337 4.79 17.09 4.70
C ARG A 337 5.29 18.53 4.70
N GLN A 338 5.60 19.10 5.86
CA GLN A 338 6.13 20.47 6.00
C GLN A 338 7.54 20.63 5.39
N ARG A 339 8.35 19.57 5.31
CA ARG A 339 9.68 19.61 4.67
C ARG A 339 9.66 19.56 3.15
N SER A 340 8.58 19.09 2.52
CA SER A 340 8.53 18.91 1.06
C SER A 340 7.10 19.05 0.52
N PRO A 341 6.82 20.08 -0.31
CA PRO A 341 5.52 20.24 -0.97
C PRO A 341 5.12 19.02 -1.82
N GLU A 342 6.09 18.31 -2.40
CA GLU A 342 5.82 17.08 -3.14
C GLU A 342 5.42 15.88 -2.27
N LEU A 343 5.79 15.86 -0.98
CA LEU A 343 5.31 14.87 -0.01
C LEU A 343 3.94 15.25 0.55
N ALA A 344 3.69 16.54 0.83
CA ALA A 344 2.35 17.03 1.16
C ALA A 344 1.35 16.68 0.05
N ALA A 345 1.63 17.10 -1.19
CA ALA A 345 0.82 16.78 -2.36
C ALA A 345 0.82 15.29 -2.75
N PHE A 346 1.54 14.41 -2.06
CA PHE A 346 1.41 12.95 -2.16
C PHE A 346 0.45 12.38 -1.11
N CYS A 347 0.50 12.89 0.12
CA CYS A 347 -0.48 12.54 1.17
C CYS A 347 -1.88 13.05 0.85
N ASP A 348 -1.99 14.18 0.15
CA ASP A 348 -3.27 14.83 -0.15
C ASP A 348 -3.95 14.27 -1.43
N ASP A 349 -3.34 13.28 -2.08
CA ASP A 349 -3.78 12.67 -3.34
C ASP A 349 -4.89 11.62 -3.09
N GLN A 350 -6.16 12.05 -3.16
CA GLN A 350 -7.32 11.23 -2.81
C GLN A 350 -7.43 9.93 -3.62
N GLU A 351 -7.19 9.96 -4.94
CA GLU A 351 -7.23 8.76 -5.79
C GLU A 351 -6.14 7.74 -5.41
N LEU A 352 -5.01 8.23 -4.90
CA LEU A 352 -3.94 7.39 -4.38
C LEU A 352 -4.24 6.90 -2.95
N MET A 353 -4.84 7.72 -2.09
CA MET A 353 -5.25 7.31 -0.74
C MET A 353 -6.28 6.16 -0.77
N LEU A 354 -7.17 6.12 -1.76
CA LEU A 354 -8.09 4.99 -1.99
C LEU A 354 -7.39 3.67 -2.33
N LYS A 355 -6.09 3.70 -2.67
CA LYS A 355 -5.23 2.52 -2.92
C LYS A 355 -4.28 2.23 -1.74
N ARG A 356 -4.50 2.85 -0.58
CA ARG A 356 -3.69 2.65 0.63
C ARG A 356 -4.05 1.33 1.30
N ILE A 357 -3.07 0.44 1.38
CA ILE A 357 -3.14 -0.84 2.08
C ILE A 357 -2.78 -0.64 3.56
N ALA A 358 -3.54 -1.25 4.48
CA ALA A 358 -3.20 -1.29 5.91
C ALA A 358 -1.86 -1.99 6.14
N PHE A 359 -0.93 -1.38 6.89
CA PHE A 359 0.45 -1.87 7.02
C PHE A 359 0.55 -3.27 7.66
N ALA A 360 -0.41 -3.65 8.52
CA ALA A 360 -0.51 -4.99 9.10
C ALA A 360 -1.01 -6.05 8.11
N GLY A 361 -1.68 -5.65 7.01
CA GLY A 361 -2.16 -6.56 5.97
C GLY A 361 -1.07 -7.10 5.03
N ILE A 362 0.14 -6.54 5.09
CA ILE A 362 1.28 -6.95 4.24
C ILE A 362 2.20 -7.89 5.01
N ILE A 363 2.27 -9.15 4.58
CA ILE A 363 3.14 -10.15 5.20
C ILE A 363 4.45 -10.26 4.41
N TYR A 364 5.56 -9.83 5.00
CA TYR A 364 6.88 -9.90 4.36
C TYR A 364 7.44 -11.33 4.49
N ARG A 365 7.84 -11.95 3.37
CA ARG A 365 8.27 -13.37 3.34
C ARG A 365 9.75 -13.54 3.06
N LYS A 366 10.34 -12.77 2.14
CA LYS A 366 11.77 -12.85 1.77
C LYS A 366 12.26 -11.56 1.11
N GLN A 367 13.37 -10.99 1.58
CA GLN A 367 14.07 -9.92 0.85
C GLN A 367 14.67 -10.49 -0.45
N MET A 368 14.33 -9.87 -1.58
CA MET A 368 14.75 -10.27 -2.93
C MET A 368 15.95 -9.44 -3.41
N SER A 369 15.97 -8.14 -3.10
CA SER A 369 17.11 -7.26 -3.37
C SER A 369 17.22 -6.13 -2.34
N ASN A 370 18.44 -5.63 -2.15
CA ASN A 370 18.73 -4.40 -1.43
C ASN A 370 19.68 -3.56 -2.30
N GLY A 371 19.35 -2.29 -2.55
CA GLY A 371 20.10 -1.46 -3.49
C GLY A 371 19.80 0.04 -3.37
N PRO A 372 20.43 0.88 -4.21
CA PRO A 372 20.32 2.35 -4.11
C PRO A 372 18.91 2.89 -4.38
N ASN A 373 18.03 2.08 -4.97
CA ASN A 373 16.65 2.44 -5.31
C ASN A 373 15.62 1.93 -4.29
N GLY A 374 16.04 1.24 -3.23
CA GLY A 374 15.14 0.65 -2.23
C GLY A 374 15.48 -0.81 -1.89
N GLU A 375 14.65 -1.37 -1.02
CA GLU A 375 14.63 -2.80 -0.73
C GLU A 375 13.40 -3.43 -1.39
N VAL A 376 13.57 -4.54 -2.11
CA VAL A 376 12.45 -5.27 -2.71
C VAL A 376 12.30 -6.59 -1.97
N TRP A 377 11.08 -6.87 -1.54
CA TRP A 377 10.68 -8.06 -0.81
C TRP A 377 9.62 -8.82 -1.60
N ARG A 378 9.70 -10.16 -1.58
CA ARG A 378 8.54 -11.00 -1.86
C ARG A 378 7.73 -11.10 -0.57
N GLY A 379 6.45 -10.82 -0.65
CA GLY A 379 5.51 -10.97 0.44
C GLY A 379 4.16 -11.51 -0.03
N GLU A 380 3.15 -11.24 0.77
CA GLU A 380 1.80 -11.77 0.61
C GLU A 380 0.78 -10.74 1.10
N TYR A 381 -0.30 -10.59 0.33
CA TYR A 381 -1.41 -9.66 0.58
C TYR A 381 -2.71 -10.29 0.07
N GLU A 382 -3.78 -10.28 0.88
CA GLU A 382 -5.06 -10.97 0.56
C GLU A 382 -4.88 -12.45 0.09
N GLY A 383 -3.85 -13.14 0.62
CA GLY A 383 -3.48 -14.51 0.23
C GLY A 383 -2.76 -14.66 -1.11
N GLN A 384 -2.53 -13.58 -1.84
CA GLN A 384 -1.79 -13.54 -3.11
C GLN A 384 -0.31 -13.19 -2.90
N GLN A 385 0.59 -13.71 -3.73
CA GLN A 385 2.01 -13.32 -3.69
C GLN A 385 2.22 -11.96 -4.33
N VAL A 386 2.93 -11.08 -3.62
CA VAL A 386 3.18 -9.69 -4.05
C VAL A 386 4.65 -9.32 -3.98
N ALA A 387 5.07 -8.41 -4.84
CA ALA A 387 6.34 -7.71 -4.73
C ALA A 387 6.12 -6.41 -3.94
N ILE A 388 6.94 -6.19 -2.92
CA ILE A 388 6.86 -5.04 -2.02
C ILE A 388 8.19 -4.28 -2.12
N LYS A 389 8.17 -3.09 -2.73
CA LYS A 389 9.34 -2.21 -2.86
C LYS A 389 9.25 -1.12 -1.79
N CYS A 390 10.20 -1.08 -0.86
CA CYS A 390 10.24 -0.11 0.25
C CYS A 390 11.41 0.85 0.10
N THR A 391 11.29 2.06 0.66
CA THR A 391 12.34 3.09 0.51
C THR A 391 13.64 2.74 1.26
N ILE A 392 14.77 3.30 0.79
CA ILE A 392 16.03 3.28 1.55
C ILE A 392 15.98 4.13 2.83
N ALA A 393 14.95 4.96 3.00
CA ALA A 393 14.87 5.98 4.02
C ALA A 393 14.57 5.41 5.41
N THR A 394 13.85 4.28 5.52
CA THR A 394 13.73 3.53 6.78
C THR A 394 15.09 3.08 7.30
N THR A 395 15.94 2.50 6.45
CA THR A 395 17.27 2.00 6.84
C THR A 395 18.21 3.13 7.26
N ALA A 396 18.12 4.30 6.60
CA ALA A 396 18.80 5.52 7.03
C ALA A 396 18.24 6.08 8.37
N ALA A 397 16.92 6.15 8.53
CA ALA A 397 16.27 6.65 9.74
C ALA A 397 16.55 5.77 10.96
N ASN A 398 16.49 4.44 10.81
CA ASN A 398 16.85 3.48 11.86
C ASN A 398 18.32 3.61 12.28
N THR A 399 19.22 3.83 11.32
CA THR A 399 20.64 4.11 11.62
C THR A 399 20.79 5.40 12.42
N ALA A 400 20.04 6.45 12.08
CA ALA A 400 20.11 7.74 12.76
C ALA A 400 19.46 7.71 14.16
N ALA A 401 18.31 7.08 14.32
CA ALA A 401 17.63 6.84 15.60
C ALA A 401 18.52 6.05 16.58
N SER A 402 19.25 5.05 16.08
CA SER A 402 20.25 4.29 16.86
C SER A 402 21.48 5.11 17.29
N SER A 403 21.66 6.33 16.76
CA SER A 403 22.93 7.08 16.87
C SER A 403 22.91 8.30 17.78
N SER A 404 21.72 8.79 18.18
CA SER A 404 21.64 10.10 18.85
C SER A 404 20.52 10.21 19.89
N ASN A 405 20.76 11.04 20.91
CA ASN A 405 19.80 11.41 21.96
C ASN A 405 18.75 12.43 21.44
N ARG A 406 18.19 12.18 20.24
CA ARG A 406 17.18 13.00 19.57
C ARG A 406 16.15 12.09 18.91
N GLY A 407 14.97 11.96 19.53
CA GLY A 407 13.81 11.24 18.98
C GLY A 407 13.12 11.99 17.83
N ASP A 408 13.89 12.63 16.95
CA ASP A 408 13.40 13.42 15.83
C ASP A 408 13.95 12.84 14.52
N ILE A 409 13.21 11.87 13.98
CA ILE A 409 13.54 11.22 12.70
C ILE A 409 13.38 12.18 11.50
N VAL A 410 12.63 13.27 11.67
CA VAL A 410 12.41 14.28 10.62
C VAL A 410 13.65 15.14 10.48
N ALA A 411 14.23 15.66 11.57
CA ALA A 411 15.49 16.40 11.53
C ALA A 411 16.71 15.50 11.24
N ALA A 412 16.62 14.20 11.52
CA ALA A 412 17.68 13.23 11.23
C ALA A 412 17.82 12.89 9.74
N MET A 413 16.76 13.01 8.94
CA MET A 413 16.78 12.63 7.53
C MET A 413 17.51 13.67 6.65
N GLY A 414 18.59 13.25 6.00
CA GLY A 414 19.34 14.08 5.07
C GLY A 414 18.57 14.45 3.80
N ASN A 415 19.02 15.49 3.10
CA ASN A 415 18.37 15.98 1.88
C ASN A 415 18.46 14.98 0.71
N LYS A 416 19.44 14.04 0.73
CA LYS A 416 19.56 12.99 -0.28
C LYS A 416 18.48 11.93 -0.09
N GLU A 417 18.21 11.56 1.15
CA GLU A 417 17.22 10.58 1.56
C GLU A 417 15.80 11.14 1.34
N LEU A 418 15.58 12.42 1.66
CA LEU A 418 14.34 13.14 1.32
C LEU A 418 14.11 13.17 -0.20
N LYS A 419 15.13 13.54 -1.00
CA LYS A 419 15.07 13.55 -2.48
C LYS A 419 14.86 12.15 -3.07
N ALA A 420 15.28 11.08 -2.38
CA ALA A 420 14.97 9.70 -2.78
C ALA A 420 13.49 9.36 -2.52
N LEU A 421 12.95 9.74 -1.35
CA LEU A 421 11.54 9.58 -1.00
C LEU A 421 10.61 10.39 -1.93
N GLU A 422 10.98 11.63 -2.27
CA GLU A 422 10.31 12.46 -3.27
C GLU A 422 10.31 11.85 -4.68
N ASN A 423 11.33 11.08 -5.05
CA ASN A 423 11.37 10.37 -6.33
C ASN A 423 10.52 9.09 -6.28
N PHE A 424 10.50 8.40 -5.14
CA PHE A 424 9.72 7.16 -4.98
C PHE A 424 8.21 7.42 -4.89
N THR A 425 7.78 8.51 -4.26
CA THR A 425 6.39 8.98 -4.29
C THR A 425 5.92 9.32 -5.72
N LYS A 426 6.80 9.89 -6.55
CA LYS A 426 6.55 10.12 -7.99
C LYS A 426 6.51 8.82 -8.78
N GLU A 427 7.36 7.84 -8.45
CA GLU A 427 7.34 6.48 -9.03
C GLU A 427 6.00 5.77 -8.73
N ILE A 428 5.56 5.78 -7.46
CA ILE A 428 4.28 5.23 -7.02
C ILE A 428 3.11 5.85 -7.77
N ARG A 429 3.05 7.19 -7.88
CA ARG A 429 1.97 7.88 -8.60
C ARG A 429 1.93 7.47 -10.08
N MET A 430 3.08 7.25 -10.71
CA MET A 430 3.13 6.75 -12.09
C MET A 430 2.65 5.29 -12.18
N ALA A 431 3.14 4.40 -11.33
CA ALA A 431 2.69 3.01 -11.30
C ALA A 431 1.17 2.89 -11.06
N ALA A 432 0.63 3.71 -10.15
CA ALA A 432 -0.80 3.75 -9.83
C ALA A 432 -1.72 4.28 -10.95
N PHE A 433 -1.17 4.84 -12.04
CA PHE A 433 -1.88 5.35 -13.22
C PHE A 433 -1.73 4.44 -14.45
N LEU A 434 -0.81 3.48 -14.44
CA LEU A 434 -0.51 2.63 -15.59
C LEU A 434 -1.22 1.27 -15.49
N ASP A 435 -2.25 1.07 -16.33
CA ASP A 435 -2.94 -0.21 -16.47
C ASP A 435 -2.76 -0.79 -17.89
N HIS A 436 -1.98 -1.87 -17.99
CA HIS A 436 -1.73 -2.59 -19.24
C HIS A 436 -1.18 -3.99 -18.92
N PRO A 437 -1.60 -5.07 -19.63
CA PRO A 437 -1.19 -6.44 -19.30
C PRO A 437 0.32 -6.68 -19.32
N ASN A 438 1.06 -5.96 -20.19
CA ASN A 438 2.53 -6.01 -20.27
C ASN A 438 3.24 -4.92 -19.43
N ILE A 439 2.58 -4.37 -18.42
CA ILE A 439 3.17 -3.56 -17.35
C ILE A 439 2.99 -4.31 -16.03
N VAL A 440 3.90 -4.10 -15.08
CA VAL A 440 3.76 -4.61 -13.71
C VAL A 440 2.60 -3.89 -13.01
N HIS A 441 1.53 -4.63 -12.71
CA HIS A 441 0.31 -4.13 -12.11
C HIS A 441 0.55 -3.63 -10.67
N PHE A 442 0.14 -2.37 -10.44
CA PHE A 442 0.15 -1.73 -9.14
C PHE A 442 -1.07 -2.17 -8.32
N ILE A 443 -0.84 -2.77 -7.15
CA ILE A 443 -1.90 -3.26 -6.26
C ILE A 443 -2.24 -2.19 -5.22
N GLY A 444 -1.24 -1.49 -4.67
CA GLY A 444 -1.45 -0.46 -3.67
C GLY A 444 -0.15 0.08 -3.07
N LEU A 445 -0.29 0.89 -2.02
CA LEU A 445 0.83 1.48 -1.29
C LEU A 445 0.56 1.42 0.23
N SER A 446 1.60 1.35 1.05
CA SER A 446 1.43 1.31 2.50
C SER A 446 2.57 2.00 3.23
N TRP A 447 2.25 2.63 4.35
CA TRP A 447 3.21 3.26 5.26
C TRP A 447 2.58 3.48 6.63
N ARG A 448 3.41 3.44 7.68
CA ARG A 448 3.09 4.03 8.98
C ARG A 448 3.64 5.45 9.04
N THR A 449 4.97 5.55 8.91
CA THR A 449 5.68 6.82 8.68
C THR A 449 6.06 6.94 7.20
N LEU A 450 6.13 8.14 6.63
CA LEU A 450 6.55 8.37 5.24
C LEU A 450 7.92 7.73 4.85
N PRO A 451 8.93 7.61 5.74
CA PRO A 451 10.11 6.80 5.49
C PRO A 451 9.81 5.31 5.24
N ASP A 452 8.87 4.73 6.00
CA ASP A 452 8.35 3.36 5.87
C ASP A 452 7.40 3.17 4.67
N LEU A 453 7.48 4.03 3.66
CA LEU A 453 6.67 3.93 2.45
C LEU A 453 7.10 2.74 1.58
N CYS A 454 6.13 1.89 1.28
CA CYS A 454 6.28 0.74 0.40
C CYS A 454 5.21 0.74 -0.69
N MET A 455 5.61 0.39 -1.91
CA MET A 455 4.74 0.08 -3.05
C MET A 455 4.48 -1.43 -3.10
N VAL A 456 3.24 -1.83 -3.33
CA VAL A 456 2.81 -3.21 -3.51
C VAL A 456 2.37 -3.43 -4.96
N SER A 457 2.95 -4.44 -5.60
CA SER A 457 2.68 -4.80 -7.00
C SER A 457 2.60 -6.32 -7.17
N GLU A 458 2.14 -6.78 -8.33
CA GLU A 458 2.14 -8.21 -8.65
C GLU A 458 3.54 -8.83 -8.54
N TYR A 459 3.62 -10.10 -8.12
CA TYR A 459 4.88 -10.84 -8.05
C TYR A 459 5.15 -11.62 -9.34
N ALA A 460 6.24 -11.28 -10.03
CA ALA A 460 6.71 -12.00 -11.21
C ALA A 460 7.69 -13.14 -10.80
N PRO A 461 7.29 -14.42 -10.80
CA PRO A 461 8.03 -15.49 -10.15
C PRO A 461 9.33 -15.88 -10.85
N LEU A 462 9.46 -15.63 -12.17
CA LEU A 462 10.70 -15.91 -12.89
C LEU A 462 11.76 -14.81 -12.72
N GLY A 463 11.41 -13.65 -12.15
CA GLY A 463 12.32 -12.51 -11.97
C GLY A 463 12.50 -11.69 -13.25
N ASP A 464 13.60 -10.94 -13.32
CA ASP A 464 13.93 -10.10 -14.47
C ASP A 464 14.54 -10.90 -15.64
N LEU A 465 14.38 -10.35 -16.86
CA LEU A 465 14.82 -10.94 -18.11
C LEU A 465 16.35 -11.11 -18.17
N ALA A 466 17.15 -10.24 -17.52
CA ALA A 466 18.61 -10.37 -17.52
C ALA A 466 19.06 -11.62 -16.75
N HIS A 467 18.58 -11.79 -15.51
CA HIS A 467 18.85 -12.97 -14.70
C HIS A 467 18.13 -14.22 -15.20
N PHE A 468 17.05 -14.10 -15.98
CA PHE A 468 16.44 -15.21 -16.69
C PHE A 468 17.32 -15.68 -17.86
N LEU A 469 17.74 -14.79 -18.76
CA LEU A 469 18.58 -15.14 -19.92
C LEU A 469 19.95 -15.70 -19.54
N ALA A 470 20.49 -15.30 -18.38
CA ALA A 470 21.76 -15.82 -17.86
C ALA A 470 21.73 -17.30 -17.41
N ARG A 471 20.54 -17.92 -17.27
CA ARG A 471 20.39 -19.33 -16.86
C ARG A 471 20.88 -20.29 -17.95
N SER A 472 21.24 -21.51 -17.56
CA SER A 472 21.79 -22.51 -18.49
C SER A 472 20.74 -23.04 -19.47
N GLU A 473 19.51 -23.12 -18.96
CA GLU A 473 18.26 -23.56 -19.55
C GLU A 473 17.82 -22.59 -20.66
N SER A 474 18.00 -21.29 -20.42
CA SER A 474 17.65 -20.19 -21.34
C SER A 474 18.46 -20.18 -22.65
N ARG A 475 19.43 -21.09 -22.80
CA ARG A 475 20.15 -21.35 -24.06
C ARG A 475 19.34 -22.18 -25.05
N GLY A 476 18.28 -22.86 -24.59
CA GLY A 476 17.35 -23.61 -25.44
C GLY A 476 16.27 -22.76 -26.10
N LEU A 477 16.01 -21.55 -25.60
CA LEU A 477 14.94 -20.66 -26.06
C LEU A 477 15.04 -20.37 -27.55
N THR A 478 13.94 -20.58 -28.26
CA THR A 478 13.82 -20.35 -29.70
C THR A 478 13.39 -18.91 -29.99
N TRP A 479 13.55 -18.48 -31.25
CA TRP A 479 12.93 -17.24 -31.69
C TRP A 479 11.42 -17.34 -31.92
N LYS A 480 10.90 -18.53 -32.23
CA LYS A 480 9.51 -18.74 -32.61
C LYS A 480 8.59 -18.70 -31.40
N ASP A 481 8.91 -19.49 -30.38
CA ASP A 481 7.95 -19.91 -29.35
C ASP A 481 8.11 -19.11 -28.05
N GLU A 482 9.31 -18.61 -27.70
CA GLU A 482 9.56 -17.87 -26.46
C GLU A 482 10.04 -16.42 -26.68
N LYS A 483 11.09 -16.20 -27.50
CA LYS A 483 11.72 -14.86 -27.59
C LYS A 483 10.90 -13.83 -28.36
N LEU A 484 10.17 -14.22 -29.40
CA LEU A 484 9.32 -13.28 -30.14
C LEU A 484 8.06 -12.85 -29.35
N PRO A 485 7.37 -13.74 -28.59
CA PRO A 485 6.37 -13.31 -27.61
C PRO A 485 6.89 -12.28 -26.60
N ILE A 486 8.04 -12.54 -25.95
CA ILE A 486 8.67 -11.59 -25.02
C ILE A 486 8.96 -10.23 -25.71
N ALA A 487 9.52 -10.25 -26.92
CA ALA A 487 9.75 -9.03 -27.70
C ALA A 487 8.46 -8.30 -28.10
N ALA A 488 7.39 -9.04 -28.41
CA ALA A 488 6.09 -8.48 -28.75
C ALA A 488 5.43 -7.83 -27.54
N ASP A 489 5.46 -8.47 -26.38
CA ASP A 489 4.96 -7.97 -25.09
C ASP A 489 5.60 -6.63 -24.70
N ILE A 490 6.94 -6.57 -24.72
CA ILE A 490 7.70 -5.34 -24.48
C ILE A 490 7.25 -4.24 -25.46
N SER A 491 7.09 -4.57 -26.75
CA SER A 491 6.66 -3.60 -27.76
C SER A 491 5.20 -3.15 -27.60
N ASN A 492 4.30 -4.00 -27.07
CA ASN A 492 2.92 -3.59 -26.74
C ASN A 492 2.93 -2.58 -25.59
N ALA A 493 3.71 -2.81 -24.54
CA ALA A 493 3.84 -1.89 -23.42
C ALA A 493 4.42 -0.53 -23.84
N LEU A 494 5.39 -0.52 -24.76
CA LEU A 494 5.89 0.72 -25.36
C LEU A 494 4.82 1.43 -26.21
N VAL A 495 3.99 0.70 -26.98
CA VAL A 495 2.83 1.30 -27.67
C VAL A 495 1.89 1.98 -26.69
N TYR A 496 1.55 1.31 -25.57
CA TYR A 496 0.69 1.88 -24.54
C TYR A 496 1.30 3.18 -23.98
N LEU A 497 2.53 3.13 -23.42
CA LEU A 497 3.22 4.29 -22.84
C LEU A 497 3.34 5.47 -23.82
N HIS A 498 3.72 5.20 -25.07
CA HIS A 498 3.88 6.20 -26.12
C HIS A 498 2.55 6.72 -26.69
N SER A 499 1.41 6.11 -26.34
CA SER A 499 0.06 6.55 -26.75
C SER A 499 -0.69 7.40 -25.72
N LEU A 500 -0.21 7.46 -24.48
CA LEU A 500 -0.82 8.23 -23.40
C LEU A 500 -0.78 9.75 -23.65
N SER A 501 -1.64 10.49 -22.94
CA SER A 501 -1.67 11.95 -22.98
C SER A 501 -1.64 12.51 -21.55
N PRO A 502 -0.53 13.12 -21.09
CA PRO A 502 0.74 13.29 -21.79
C PRO A 502 1.45 11.95 -22.08
N MET A 503 2.29 11.94 -23.12
CA MET A 503 3.08 10.77 -23.52
C MET A 503 4.06 10.38 -22.41
N VAL A 504 4.08 9.10 -22.03
CA VAL A 504 5.02 8.57 -21.03
C VAL A 504 6.23 7.96 -21.73
N LEU A 505 7.43 8.31 -21.27
CA LEU A 505 8.70 7.73 -21.74
C LEU A 505 9.28 6.83 -20.65
N HIS A 506 9.78 5.66 -21.01
CA HIS A 506 10.31 4.71 -20.02
C HIS A 506 11.68 5.14 -19.48
N ARG A 507 12.55 5.71 -20.33
CA ARG A 507 13.86 6.33 -20.02
C ARG A 507 14.92 5.42 -19.40
N ASP A 508 14.55 4.23 -18.92
CA ASP A 508 15.41 3.23 -18.29
C ASP A 508 15.04 1.80 -18.73
N LEU A 509 14.55 1.64 -19.96
CA LEU A 509 14.23 0.33 -20.52
C LEU A 509 15.50 -0.53 -20.66
N LYS A 510 15.51 -1.69 -20.01
CA LYS A 510 16.61 -2.67 -20.02
C LYS A 510 16.09 -4.02 -19.52
N SER A 511 16.81 -5.11 -19.80
CA SER A 511 16.46 -6.46 -19.34
C SER A 511 16.32 -6.62 -17.82
N LEU A 512 16.95 -5.77 -17.01
CA LEU A 512 16.79 -5.72 -15.56
C LEU A 512 15.44 -5.12 -15.10
N ASN A 513 14.77 -4.33 -15.94
CA ASN A 513 13.47 -3.68 -15.66
C ASN A 513 12.33 -4.33 -16.48
N ILE A 514 12.54 -5.58 -16.92
CA ILE A 514 11.56 -6.39 -17.65
C ILE A 514 11.38 -7.67 -16.84
N LEU A 515 10.25 -7.82 -16.17
CA LEU A 515 9.92 -8.99 -15.36
C LEU A 515 9.15 -10.03 -16.19
N LEU A 516 9.25 -11.30 -15.79
CA LEU A 516 8.61 -12.43 -16.45
C LEU A 516 7.63 -13.16 -15.51
N THR A 517 6.40 -13.39 -15.99
CA THR A 517 5.41 -14.26 -15.32
C THR A 517 5.82 -15.74 -15.44
N GLU A 518 5.10 -16.65 -14.77
CA GLU A 518 5.32 -18.10 -14.92
C GLU A 518 5.11 -18.57 -16.37
N ASP A 519 4.15 -17.98 -17.09
CA ASP A 519 3.84 -18.22 -18.51
C ASP A 519 4.81 -17.51 -19.49
N LEU A 520 5.95 -16.99 -19.02
CA LEU A 520 6.93 -16.20 -19.80
C LEU A 520 6.39 -14.89 -20.41
N GLN A 521 5.23 -14.39 -19.96
CA GLN A 521 4.73 -13.07 -20.38
C GLN A 521 5.64 -11.98 -19.83
N ALA A 522 6.01 -11.01 -20.67
CA ALA A 522 6.87 -9.90 -20.26
C ALA A 522 6.08 -8.69 -19.76
N LYS A 523 6.57 -8.10 -18.66
CA LYS A 523 5.99 -6.95 -17.97
C LYS A 523 7.06 -5.90 -17.64
N LEU A 524 6.82 -4.63 -18.00
CA LEU A 524 7.75 -3.53 -17.73
C LEU A 524 7.62 -2.99 -16.29
N SER A 525 8.76 -2.71 -15.65
CA SER A 525 8.87 -2.15 -14.29
C SER A 525 9.75 -0.89 -14.27
N ASP A 526 9.84 -0.24 -13.10
CA ASP A 526 10.85 0.79 -12.79
C ASP A 526 10.96 1.93 -13.84
N PHE A 527 9.87 2.67 -13.99
CA PHE A 527 9.77 3.80 -14.92
C PHE A 527 10.70 4.96 -14.53
N GLY A 528 11.56 5.38 -15.47
CA GLY A 528 12.74 6.22 -15.22
C GLY A 528 12.48 7.71 -15.00
N LEU A 529 11.51 8.07 -14.15
CA LEU A 529 11.16 9.46 -13.81
C LEU A 529 12.35 10.28 -13.30
N SER A 530 13.22 9.68 -12.48
CA SER A 530 14.36 10.37 -11.86
C SER A 530 15.42 10.88 -12.87
N ARG A 531 15.50 10.31 -14.08
CA ARG A 531 16.52 10.67 -15.08
C ARG A 531 16.41 12.11 -15.61
N GLU A 532 15.31 12.80 -15.38
CA GLU A 532 15.11 14.20 -15.81
C GLU A 532 16.06 15.20 -15.12
N LYS A 533 16.63 14.86 -13.96
CA LYS A 533 17.61 15.71 -13.22
C LYS A 533 18.99 15.06 -13.03
N ILE A 534 19.24 13.84 -13.51
CA ILE A 534 20.49 13.10 -13.23
C ILE A 534 21.70 13.66 -14.01
N PHE A 535 21.48 14.38 -15.11
CA PHE A 535 22.56 15.00 -15.89
C PHE A 535 23.32 16.12 -15.15
N ASP A 536 22.75 16.73 -14.12
CA ASP A 536 23.39 17.83 -13.39
C ASP A 536 24.32 17.36 -12.24
N GLU A 537 24.09 16.19 -11.63
CA GLU A 537 24.64 15.92 -10.28
C GLU A 537 25.53 14.69 -10.07
N THR A 538 25.44 13.57 -10.83
CA THR A 538 26.48 12.49 -10.70
C THR A 538 26.46 11.41 -11.80
N MET A 539 27.60 11.23 -12.47
CA MET A 539 27.82 10.13 -13.44
C MET A 539 28.25 8.79 -12.81
N THR A 540 28.56 8.76 -11.51
CA THR A 540 29.26 7.63 -10.86
C THR A 540 28.37 6.43 -10.48
N SER A 541 27.07 6.63 -10.27
CA SER A 541 26.16 5.54 -9.83
C SER A 541 25.43 4.82 -10.98
N GLY A 542 25.45 5.37 -12.21
CA GLY A 542 24.66 4.86 -13.34
C GLY A 542 25.40 3.95 -14.32
N VAL A 543 26.71 3.72 -14.14
CA VAL A 543 27.63 3.18 -15.15
C VAL A 543 27.09 1.97 -15.93
N GLY A 544 26.72 0.89 -15.24
CA GLY A 544 26.26 -0.34 -15.90
C GLY A 544 24.96 -0.18 -16.69
N THR A 545 24.09 0.78 -16.31
CA THR A 545 22.83 1.06 -17.00
C THR A 545 23.02 1.81 -18.34
N LEU A 546 24.20 2.42 -18.57
CA LEU A 546 24.42 3.25 -19.76
C LEU A 546 24.54 2.44 -21.08
N LEU A 547 24.73 1.11 -21.01
CA LEU A 547 24.84 0.25 -22.21
C LEU A 547 23.53 0.17 -23.03
N TRP A 548 22.37 0.32 -22.39
CA TRP A 548 21.05 0.41 -23.04
C TRP A 548 20.67 1.83 -23.48
N THR A 549 21.43 2.84 -23.06
CA THR A 549 21.05 4.25 -23.22
C THR A 549 21.42 4.75 -24.62
N ALA A 550 20.48 5.44 -25.29
CA ALA A 550 20.61 5.84 -26.69
C ALA A 550 21.74 6.87 -26.95
N PRO A 551 22.37 6.89 -28.15
CA PRO A 551 23.53 7.75 -28.44
C PRO A 551 23.28 9.25 -28.26
N GLU A 552 22.08 9.75 -28.52
CA GLU A 552 21.67 11.14 -28.24
C GLU A 552 21.54 11.42 -26.73
N VAL A 553 20.99 10.47 -25.97
CA VAL A 553 20.88 10.58 -24.50
C VAL A 553 22.28 10.57 -23.88
N LEU A 554 23.18 9.69 -24.32
CA LEU A 554 24.58 9.65 -23.87
C LEU A 554 25.36 10.94 -24.16
N ARG A 555 24.92 11.75 -25.15
CA ARG A 555 25.50 13.05 -25.48
C ARG A 555 24.84 14.22 -24.74
N GLY A 556 23.83 13.98 -23.91
CA GLY A 556 23.05 15.02 -23.23
C GLY A 556 22.14 15.82 -24.16
N GLU A 557 21.79 15.28 -25.32
CA GLU A 557 20.93 15.94 -26.30
C GLU A 557 19.45 15.77 -25.96
N ARG A 558 18.58 16.57 -26.59
CA ARG A 558 17.12 16.40 -26.45
C ARG A 558 16.72 15.05 -27.07
N TYR A 559 15.99 14.26 -26.28
CA TYR A 559 15.50 12.93 -26.67
C TYR A 559 13.98 12.87 -26.59
N CYS A 560 13.40 11.83 -27.19
CA CYS A 560 11.96 11.55 -27.21
C CYS A 560 11.72 10.03 -27.11
N GLU A 561 10.56 9.54 -27.55
CA GLU A 561 10.16 8.14 -27.51
C GLU A 561 11.12 7.21 -28.27
N LYS A 562 11.82 7.76 -29.27
CA LYS A 562 12.89 7.10 -30.02
C LYS A 562 14.07 6.62 -29.17
N ALA A 563 14.27 7.15 -27.96
CA ALA A 563 15.28 6.66 -27.03
C ALA A 563 14.92 5.27 -26.48
N ASP A 564 13.66 5.07 -26.07
CA ASP A 564 13.15 3.76 -25.60
C ASP A 564 13.23 2.72 -26.74
N ILE A 565 13.02 3.13 -28.00
CA ILE A 565 13.16 2.27 -29.18
C ILE A 565 14.60 1.77 -29.36
N TYR A 566 15.61 2.61 -29.12
CA TYR A 566 17.01 2.17 -29.15
C TYR A 566 17.30 1.16 -28.04
N SER A 567 16.83 1.44 -26.83
CA SER A 567 16.96 0.53 -25.68
C SER A 567 16.28 -0.83 -25.94
N PHE A 568 15.12 -0.84 -26.61
CA PHE A 568 14.47 -2.06 -27.08
C PHE A 568 15.35 -2.82 -28.10
N GLY A 569 16.00 -2.11 -29.02
CA GLY A 569 16.99 -2.71 -29.93
C GLY A 569 18.17 -3.38 -29.21
N VAL A 570 18.59 -2.85 -28.06
CA VAL A 570 19.60 -3.49 -27.20
C VAL A 570 19.04 -4.75 -26.52
N VAL A 571 17.81 -4.73 -26.03
CA VAL A 571 17.13 -5.91 -25.45
C VAL A 571 16.94 -7.03 -26.49
N LEU A 572 16.72 -6.71 -27.78
CA LEU A 572 16.70 -7.72 -28.85
C LEU A 572 18.04 -8.45 -29.02
N SER A 573 19.19 -7.77 -28.78
CA SER A 573 20.52 -8.38 -28.81
C SER A 573 20.72 -9.34 -27.62
N GLU A 574 20.22 -8.98 -26.44
CA GLU A 574 20.24 -9.86 -25.27
C GLU A 574 19.38 -11.10 -25.47
N LEU A 575 18.14 -10.93 -25.97
CA LEU A 575 17.25 -12.03 -26.33
C LEU A 575 17.90 -12.95 -27.36
N ASP A 576 18.56 -12.41 -28.39
CA ASP A 576 19.22 -13.21 -29.43
C ASP A 576 20.39 -14.02 -28.85
N THR A 577 21.31 -13.34 -28.16
CA THR A 577 22.58 -13.91 -27.69
C THR A 577 22.48 -14.70 -26.37
N CYS A 578 21.42 -14.48 -25.58
CA CYS A 578 21.29 -14.91 -24.18
C CYS A 578 22.48 -14.46 -23.31
N LEU A 579 22.97 -13.23 -23.52
CA LEU A 579 24.13 -12.64 -22.83
C LEU A 579 23.92 -11.14 -22.58
N PRO A 580 24.65 -10.53 -21.61
CA PRO A 580 24.64 -9.07 -21.41
C PRO A 580 25.09 -8.29 -22.65
N PRO A 581 24.64 -7.03 -22.84
CA PRO A 581 24.98 -6.22 -24.01
C PRO A 581 26.48 -6.12 -24.29
N TYR A 582 26.84 -6.05 -25.57
CA TYR A 582 28.23 -5.94 -26.09
C TYR A 582 29.19 -7.10 -25.74
N SER A 583 28.79 -8.08 -24.91
CA SER A 583 29.66 -9.17 -24.45
C SER A 583 29.86 -10.30 -25.47
N PHE A 584 28.93 -10.50 -26.42
CA PHE A 584 29.01 -11.60 -27.39
C PHE A 584 30.15 -11.44 -28.40
N SER A 585 31.11 -12.36 -28.33
CA SER A 585 32.11 -12.74 -29.36
C SER A 585 33.00 -11.68 -30.03
N GLN A 586 33.36 -10.58 -29.35
CA GLN A 586 34.31 -9.57 -29.89
C GLN A 586 35.82 -9.97 -29.89
N GLY A 587 36.11 -11.23 -30.21
CA GLY A 587 37.46 -11.77 -30.45
C GLY A 587 38.43 -11.70 -29.26
N ARG A 588 39.73 -11.90 -29.52
CA ARG A 588 40.78 -11.81 -28.50
C ARG A 588 41.18 -10.37 -28.12
N LYS A 589 40.69 -9.34 -28.83
CA LYS A 589 41.13 -7.94 -28.65
C LYS A 589 40.28 -7.13 -27.67
N ASN A 590 38.97 -7.35 -27.59
CA ASN A 590 38.08 -6.58 -26.70
C ASN A 590 37.82 -7.28 -25.35
N LYS A 591 38.51 -8.39 -25.04
CA LYS A 591 38.34 -9.18 -23.80
C LYS A 591 38.74 -8.46 -22.50
N THR A 592 39.25 -7.24 -22.59
CA THR A 592 39.70 -6.40 -21.46
C THR A 592 38.90 -5.10 -21.33
N LYS A 593 37.84 -4.90 -22.12
CA LYS A 593 36.98 -3.72 -22.03
C LYS A 593 35.95 -3.87 -20.93
N GLY A 594 35.78 -2.83 -20.12
CA GLY A 594 34.63 -2.65 -19.23
C GLY A 594 33.56 -1.78 -19.86
N ASP A 595 32.43 -1.59 -19.16
CA ASP A 595 31.27 -0.83 -19.64
C ASP A 595 31.64 0.60 -20.05
N MET A 596 32.57 1.23 -19.33
CA MET A 596 33.08 2.57 -19.60
C MET A 596 33.84 2.69 -20.93
N ASP A 597 34.39 1.59 -21.46
CA ASP A 597 35.05 1.57 -22.78
C ASP A 597 34.04 1.47 -23.95
N TRP A 598 32.76 1.17 -23.67
CA TRP A 598 31.69 1.10 -24.66
C TRP A 598 30.96 2.42 -24.82
N ILE A 599 30.68 3.14 -23.71
CA ILE A 599 29.88 4.38 -23.70
C ILE A 599 30.35 5.41 -24.76
N PRO A 600 31.66 5.73 -24.91
CA PRO A 600 32.11 6.68 -25.93
C PRO A 600 31.92 6.17 -27.37
N LEU A 601 31.97 4.85 -27.57
CA LEU A 601 31.81 4.21 -28.88
C LEU A 601 30.33 4.14 -29.29
N ILE A 602 29.42 3.92 -28.32
CA ILE A 602 27.97 3.99 -28.53
C ILE A 602 27.57 5.42 -28.87
N ALA A 603 27.98 6.40 -28.05
CA ALA A 603 27.68 7.82 -28.27
C ALA A 603 28.14 8.33 -29.66
N SER A 604 29.31 7.88 -30.12
CA SER A 604 29.88 8.22 -31.43
C SER A 604 29.43 7.34 -32.61
N GLY A 605 28.52 6.39 -32.39
CA GLY A 605 28.01 5.48 -33.44
C GLY A 605 29.04 4.46 -33.95
N GLN A 606 30.15 4.26 -33.23
CA GLN A 606 31.23 3.32 -33.57
C GLN A 606 31.00 1.92 -32.98
N ALA A 607 30.00 1.74 -32.11
CA ALA A 607 29.58 0.46 -31.57
C ALA A 607 28.05 0.30 -31.66
N SER A 608 27.62 -0.92 -31.95
CA SER A 608 26.24 -1.40 -31.92
C SER A 608 26.25 -2.78 -31.23
N PRO A 609 25.22 -3.16 -30.45
CA PRO A 609 25.22 -4.42 -29.73
C PRO A 609 25.21 -5.61 -30.72
N PRO A 610 25.98 -6.68 -30.42
CA PRO A 610 26.18 -7.78 -31.35
C PRO A 610 25.00 -8.76 -31.38
N PHE A 611 24.79 -9.37 -32.54
CA PHE A 611 23.82 -10.46 -32.75
C PHE A 611 24.55 -11.73 -33.19
N ARG A 612 23.93 -12.89 -33.01
CA ARG A 612 24.46 -14.17 -33.46
C ARG A 612 24.41 -14.29 -34.98
N PRO A 613 25.29 -15.12 -35.61
CA PRO A 613 25.26 -15.37 -37.05
C PRO A 613 23.98 -16.08 -37.54
N ASP A 614 23.27 -16.76 -36.65
CA ASP A 614 22.01 -17.49 -36.91
C ASP A 614 20.74 -16.69 -36.50
N CYS A 615 20.88 -15.39 -36.19
CA CYS A 615 19.77 -14.49 -35.92
C CYS A 615 18.82 -14.37 -37.14
N PRO A 616 17.48 -14.52 -36.98
CA PRO A 616 16.54 -14.48 -38.11
C PRO A 616 16.63 -13.16 -38.93
N PRO A 617 16.77 -13.20 -40.27
CA PRO A 617 17.06 -12.00 -41.06
C PRO A 617 16.04 -10.85 -40.93
N GLY A 618 14.75 -11.17 -40.81
CA GLY A 618 13.69 -10.17 -40.61
C GLY A 618 13.79 -9.47 -39.25
N LEU A 619 14.11 -10.23 -38.19
CA LEU A 619 14.36 -9.69 -36.86
C LEU A 619 15.65 -8.86 -36.84
N ARG A 620 16.73 -9.37 -37.44
CA ARG A 620 18.00 -8.65 -37.48
C ARG A 620 17.85 -7.29 -38.18
N THR A 621 17.09 -7.25 -39.28
CA THR A 621 16.74 -6.00 -39.98
C THR A 621 15.95 -5.04 -39.10
N LEU A 622 15.01 -5.54 -38.29
CA LEU A 622 14.26 -4.72 -37.33
C LEU A 622 15.17 -4.18 -36.21
N ALA A 623 16.07 -5.02 -35.67
CA ALA A 623 17.01 -4.59 -34.63
C ALA A 623 17.99 -3.53 -35.16
N ASP A 624 18.55 -3.71 -36.35
CA ASP A 624 19.42 -2.72 -37.01
C ASP A 624 18.68 -1.38 -37.25
N GLN A 625 17.35 -1.39 -37.47
CA GLN A 625 16.51 -0.19 -37.56
C GLN A 625 16.25 0.48 -36.20
N CYS A 626 16.01 -0.30 -35.14
CA CYS A 626 15.88 0.23 -33.78
C CYS A 626 17.19 0.86 -33.28
N LEU A 627 18.33 0.32 -33.71
CA LEU A 627 19.68 0.72 -33.30
C LEU A 627 20.31 1.82 -34.18
N ASP A 628 19.59 2.44 -35.12
CA ASP A 628 20.16 3.52 -35.95
C ASP A 628 20.57 4.72 -35.08
N HIS A 629 21.72 5.31 -35.41
CA HIS A 629 22.28 6.47 -34.70
C HIS A 629 21.38 7.72 -34.83
N ASP A 630 20.63 7.84 -35.93
CA ASP A 630 19.62 8.87 -36.15
C ASP A 630 18.26 8.44 -35.57
N PRO A 631 17.76 9.10 -34.51
CA PRO A 631 16.48 8.75 -33.88
C PRO A 631 15.28 8.80 -34.84
N ASN A 632 15.33 9.62 -35.89
CA ASN A 632 14.22 9.83 -36.81
C ASN A 632 13.97 8.61 -37.71
N LYS A 633 14.98 7.75 -37.92
CA LYS A 633 14.86 6.53 -38.72
C LYS A 633 14.35 5.33 -37.91
N ARG A 634 14.42 5.40 -36.57
CA ARG A 634 13.95 4.32 -35.69
C ARG A 634 12.42 4.21 -35.77
N PRO A 635 11.84 3.02 -35.98
CA PRO A 635 10.40 2.85 -36.11
C PRO A 635 9.67 3.26 -34.81
N PRO A 636 8.46 3.83 -34.87
CA PRO A 636 7.62 3.96 -33.68
C PRO A 636 7.18 2.58 -33.17
N ALA A 637 6.91 2.44 -31.86
CA ALA A 637 6.56 1.15 -31.24
C ALA A 637 5.42 0.40 -31.96
N MET A 638 4.42 1.11 -32.49
CA MET A 638 3.30 0.51 -33.22
C MET A 638 3.73 -0.16 -34.53
N GLN A 639 4.74 0.39 -35.21
CA GLN A 639 5.33 -0.23 -36.39
C GLN A 639 6.17 -1.46 -36.02
N ILE A 640 6.80 -1.48 -34.85
CA ILE A 640 7.53 -2.64 -34.32
C ILE A 640 6.57 -3.80 -34.08
N VAL A 641 5.47 -3.59 -33.34
CA VAL A 641 4.41 -4.59 -33.12
C VAL A 641 3.91 -5.18 -34.45
N TYR A 642 3.66 -4.32 -35.44
CA TYR A 642 3.24 -4.76 -36.77
C TYR A 642 4.29 -5.61 -37.49
N ILE A 643 5.58 -5.23 -37.45
CA ILE A 643 6.66 -6.00 -38.09
C ILE A 643 6.87 -7.35 -37.40
N LEU A 644 6.88 -7.39 -36.05
CA LEU A 644 7.00 -8.63 -35.28
C LEU A 644 5.88 -9.62 -35.66
N ARG A 645 4.62 -9.20 -35.55
CA ARG A 645 3.44 -10.06 -35.80
C ARG A 645 3.23 -10.41 -37.27
N SER A 646 3.43 -9.46 -38.19
CA SER A 646 2.97 -9.60 -39.59
C SER A 646 4.09 -9.88 -40.60
N LYS A 647 5.37 -9.77 -40.20
CA LYS A 647 6.52 -10.00 -41.10
C LYS A 647 7.56 -10.97 -40.54
N ILE A 648 7.77 -11.00 -39.22
CA ILE A 648 8.78 -11.87 -38.60
C ILE A 648 8.15 -13.22 -38.22
N LEU A 649 7.06 -13.24 -37.43
CA LEU A 649 6.40 -14.47 -37.00
C LEU A 649 6.10 -15.47 -38.15
N PRO A 650 5.62 -15.06 -39.35
CA PRO A 650 5.38 -15.99 -40.46
C PRO A 650 6.64 -16.56 -41.13
N THR A 651 7.84 -16.19 -40.68
CA THR A 651 9.14 -16.63 -41.22
C THR A 651 9.95 -17.50 -40.25
N LEU A 652 9.34 -17.84 -39.10
CA LEU A 652 9.84 -18.72 -38.04
C LEU A 652 8.96 -19.97 -37.94
#